data_AF-A0A167U0L6-F1
#
_entry.id   AF-A0A167U0L6-F1
#
_cell.length_a   1.000
_cell.length_b   1.000
_cell.length_c   1.000
_cell.angle_alpha   90.00
_cell.angle_beta   90.00
_cell.angle_gamma   90.00
#
_symmetry.space_group_name_H-M   'P 1'
#
loop_
_entity.id
_entity.type
_entity.pdbx_description
1 polymer ?
#
loop_
_entity_poly.entity_id
_entity_poly.type
_entity_poly.pdbx_seq_one_letter_code
_entity_poly.pdbx_strand_id
1 'polypeptide(L)'
;MDADGLNDALGLSNDKSQNLGAYIYQPSKHGKSAGERPSKRRKVSSTAERDEQFDRQRFVPLLNGDENAESVQLRHDTYRELWSKQENKIQDILEDVDAGVLTDVLSFVRDTSPQTCDGCIPTALVTVGSNVSSLSRLLSRLNGQLISTEEGSVVVLESGDAPNLKTTLKNIIRAAVTNTDGNDGYQKFLTDRAGPRLLGYDLDLLHDYVQRKGTKKLVLALRDSEAFDPGLLTDLLSLFKSWLDRIPFTVLLGISTSVELFEGRLPRSCVALLQGKHFEVQEAGNCVDRIYETLQTDPDTNLWLGRNVTSTLFENTSDYFQSPEAFSRMVKYAYMSHFFANPLAVLLAKPDSTVIAQNKLCAAVRNLPSFRMFCEDLVEEGSTKQVRDMLEDDEYLIQEMPKYLEANQQRMRNIFQAVRVVHVCLQYTQSAKKANVSDLSVRALSGELSESPIVEEMVATAKTLDSDKLGELLVRLGAIITNPEADTIQEDLRTLLETCSGSGPLRSGYNINSTVTKTTVVQQRIRLSKGQADLSEQAVEYTNIVDRLVALLQVHLTESLINPQDLFLHEAFLFDLRNPLKETFAPRPRFAIERALATPFDYLLSSSDVTMAKVSAKQPATSILYQLYLDSGALVNVHDLWQAFYGVFETEEAGGCDDRVVMSLFYSALSELKAFGVIKNSRKKTDHLAKSAWMGL
;
A
#
# COMPACT_ATOMS: atom_id res chain seq x y z
N MET A 1 -37.07 49.51 -7.99
CA MET A 1 -37.73 48.21 -7.79
C MET A 1 -37.43 47.80 -6.37
N ASP A 2 -38.46 47.74 -5.51
CA ASP A 2 -38.31 47.46 -4.09
C ASP A 2 -37.77 46.05 -3.85
N ALA A 3 -36.56 45.95 -3.32
CA ALA A 3 -35.91 44.69 -2.97
C ALA A 3 -36.65 43.94 -1.84
N ASP A 4 -37.41 44.67 -1.01
CA ASP A 4 -38.19 44.08 0.08
C ASP A 4 -39.46 43.37 -0.41
N GLY A 5 -40.01 43.75 -1.57
CA GLY A 5 -41.19 43.11 -2.14
C GLY A 5 -40.93 41.74 -2.77
N LEU A 6 -39.68 41.44 -3.16
CA LEU A 6 -39.30 40.16 -3.76
C LEU A 6 -39.09 39.05 -2.71
N ASN A 7 -38.66 39.41 -1.51
CA ASN A 7 -38.43 38.46 -0.42
C ASN A 7 -39.74 37.89 0.15
N ASP A 8 -40.81 38.69 0.16
CA ASP A 8 -42.14 38.25 0.60
C ASP A 8 -42.87 37.39 -0.47
N ALA A 9 -42.57 37.58 -1.75
CA ALA A 9 -43.16 36.76 -2.83
C ALA A 9 -42.61 35.32 -2.88
N LEU A 10 -41.44 35.07 -2.28
CA LEU A 10 -40.76 33.77 -2.29
C LEU A 10 -40.85 33.00 -0.96
N GLY A 11 -41.49 33.56 0.08
CA GLY A 11 -41.65 32.87 1.37
C GLY A 11 -40.33 32.53 2.09
N LEU A 12 -39.24 33.23 1.74
CA LEU A 12 -37.88 32.97 2.25
C LEU A 12 -37.59 33.65 3.60
N SER A 13 -38.50 34.49 4.11
CA SER A 13 -38.21 35.39 5.23
C SER A 13 -38.27 34.76 6.63
N ASN A 14 -38.57 33.47 6.78
CA ASN A 14 -38.71 32.87 8.12
C ASN A 14 -38.21 31.43 8.31
N ASP A 15 -37.49 30.85 7.35
CA ASP A 15 -36.98 29.50 7.53
C ASP A 15 -35.60 29.50 8.20
N LYS A 16 -35.59 29.45 9.55
CA LYS A 16 -34.37 29.26 10.36
C LYS A 16 -33.57 28.00 9.98
N SER A 17 -34.14 27.14 9.12
CA SER A 17 -33.50 25.97 8.53
C SER A 17 -32.34 26.32 7.59
N GLN A 18 -32.37 27.47 6.89
CA GLN A 18 -31.38 27.80 5.85
C GLN A 18 -30.00 28.24 6.38
N ASN A 19 -29.91 28.58 7.67
CA ASN A 19 -28.68 29.04 8.32
C ASN A 19 -27.98 27.95 9.15
N LEU A 20 -28.34 26.67 8.96
CA LEU A 20 -27.75 25.57 9.71
C LEU A 20 -26.45 25.09 9.03
N GLY A 21 -25.39 24.91 9.83
CA GLY A 21 -24.11 24.37 9.35
C GLY A 21 -24.12 22.86 9.04
N ALA A 22 -25.22 22.15 9.35
CA ALA A 22 -25.39 20.73 9.07
C ALA A 22 -26.86 20.37 8.84
N TYR A 23 -27.10 19.56 7.81
CA TYR A 23 -28.42 19.02 7.45
C TYR A 23 -28.38 17.50 7.58
N ILE A 24 -29.30 16.91 8.35
CA ILE A 24 -29.36 15.47 8.56
C ILE A 24 -30.52 14.90 7.74
N TYR A 25 -30.19 14.23 6.64
CA TYR A 25 -31.16 13.51 5.82
C TYR A 25 -31.32 12.09 6.35
N GLN A 26 -32.47 11.80 6.96
CA GLN A 26 -32.83 10.44 7.33
C GLN A 26 -33.65 9.84 6.18
N PRO A 27 -33.29 8.65 5.66
CA PRO A 27 -34.12 7.99 4.65
C PRO A 27 -35.52 7.78 5.21
N SER A 28 -36.54 7.99 4.38
CA SER A 28 -37.93 7.85 4.81
C SER A 28 -38.17 6.42 5.28
N LYS A 29 -38.33 6.23 6.60
CA LYS A 29 -38.81 4.96 7.14
C LYS A 29 -40.17 4.71 6.51
N HIS A 30 -40.30 3.65 5.72
CA HIS A 30 -41.59 3.21 5.19
C HIS A 30 -42.62 3.16 6.33
N GLY A 31 -43.66 3.99 6.25
CA GLY A 31 -44.78 3.99 7.20
C GLY A 31 -44.91 5.19 8.16
N LYS A 32 -44.10 6.26 8.05
CA LYS A 32 -44.38 7.51 8.79
C LYS A 32 -44.55 8.70 7.85
N SER A 33 -45.75 9.29 7.84
CA SER A 33 -46.01 10.56 7.18
C SER A 33 -45.17 11.68 7.82
N ALA A 34 -44.63 12.56 6.98
CA ALA A 34 -43.82 13.70 7.41
C ALA A 34 -44.64 14.62 8.32
N GLY A 35 -44.28 14.72 9.61
CA GLY A 35 -44.89 15.69 10.52
C GLY A 35 -44.85 15.38 12.02
N GLU A 36 -44.61 14.14 12.46
CA GLU A 36 -44.60 13.86 13.90
C GLU A 36 -43.25 14.16 14.55
N ARG A 37 -43.24 15.13 15.49
CA ARG A 37 -42.14 15.37 16.42
C ARG A 37 -41.77 14.07 17.15
N PRO A 38 -40.47 13.76 17.34
CA PRO A 38 -40.07 12.53 18.01
C PRO A 38 -40.53 12.55 19.47
N SER A 39 -41.44 11.63 19.82
CA SER A 39 -41.85 11.41 21.20
C SER A 39 -40.72 10.74 21.99
N LYS A 40 -40.55 11.21 23.24
CA LYS A 40 -39.46 10.85 24.15
C LYS A 40 -39.24 9.34 24.24
N ARG A 41 -37.99 8.95 23.97
CA ARG A 41 -37.24 7.83 24.56
C ARG A 41 -38.01 6.50 24.69
N ARG A 42 -37.88 5.63 23.70
CA ARG A 42 -38.22 4.20 23.83
C ARG A 42 -37.00 3.33 23.52
N LYS A 43 -36.75 2.37 24.40
CA LYS A 43 -35.71 1.32 24.36
C LYS A 43 -35.52 0.77 22.94
N VAL A 44 -34.27 0.75 22.47
CA VAL A 44 -33.86 0.04 21.26
C VAL A 44 -33.83 -1.45 21.59
N SER A 45 -34.84 -2.20 21.14
CA SER A 45 -34.74 -3.65 20.94
C SER A 45 -34.18 -3.88 19.55
N SER A 46 -33.08 -4.63 19.45
CA SER A 46 -32.47 -5.04 18.18
C SER A 46 -33.39 -5.97 17.41
N THR A 47 -34.12 -5.43 16.43
CA THR A 47 -34.61 -6.22 15.30
C THR A 47 -33.59 -6.06 14.18
N ALA A 48 -32.58 -6.92 14.22
CA ALA A 48 -31.89 -7.34 13.02
C ALA A 48 -32.85 -8.30 12.32
N GLU A 49 -33.35 -7.91 11.15
CA GLU A 49 -33.68 -8.76 10.01
C GLU A 49 -34.57 -8.00 9.00
N ARG A 50 -34.16 -8.08 7.72
CA ARG A 50 -34.81 -7.65 6.47
C ARG A 50 -34.59 -6.20 6.02
N ASP A 51 -33.35 -5.92 5.62
CA ASP A 51 -33.08 -5.00 4.51
C ASP A 51 -32.44 -5.82 3.36
N GLU A 52 -33.23 -6.69 2.74
CA GLU A 52 -32.92 -7.27 1.42
C GLU A 52 -33.84 -6.58 0.41
N GLN A 53 -33.26 -5.80 -0.51
CA GLN A 53 -33.81 -5.26 -1.78
C GLN A 53 -33.51 -3.76 -2.00
N PHE A 54 -32.23 -3.42 -2.05
CA PHE A 54 -31.71 -2.38 -2.95
C PHE A 54 -30.23 -2.70 -3.23
N ASP A 55 -29.96 -3.85 -3.86
CA ASP A 55 -28.63 -4.12 -4.40
C ASP A 55 -28.49 -3.27 -5.67
N ARG A 56 -28.17 -1.98 -5.50
CA ARG A 56 -27.64 -1.17 -6.60
C ARG A 56 -26.41 -1.93 -7.10
N GLN A 57 -26.46 -2.43 -8.34
CA GLN A 57 -25.31 -3.05 -9.00
C GLN A 57 -24.06 -2.19 -8.72
N ARG A 58 -23.11 -2.74 -7.97
CA ARG A 58 -21.94 -1.99 -7.48
C ARG A 58 -21.01 -1.62 -8.63
N PHE A 59 -21.00 -2.43 -9.69
CA PHE A 59 -20.28 -2.18 -10.93
C PHE A 59 -21.25 -1.67 -12.00
N VAL A 60 -20.74 -0.77 -12.84
CA VAL A 60 -21.49 -0.21 -13.97
C VAL A 60 -21.31 -1.13 -15.20
N PRO A 61 -22.35 -1.31 -16.03
CA PRO A 61 -22.22 -1.97 -17.32
C PRO A 61 -21.21 -1.25 -18.23
N LEU A 62 -20.27 -2.01 -18.78
CA LEU A 62 -19.24 -1.55 -19.71
C LEU A 62 -19.75 -1.66 -21.16
N LEU A 63 -18.85 -1.43 -22.14
CA LEU A 63 -19.17 -1.49 -23.57
C LEU A 63 -20.32 -0.55 -23.96
N ASN A 64 -20.33 0.69 -23.43
CA ASN A 64 -21.40 1.67 -23.61
C ASN A 64 -22.81 1.20 -23.17
N GLY A 65 -22.87 0.26 -22.22
CA GLY A 65 -24.13 -0.29 -21.73
C GLY A 65 -24.58 -1.57 -22.44
N ASP A 66 -23.79 -2.08 -23.39
CA ASP A 66 -24.07 -3.34 -24.09
C ASP A 66 -23.58 -4.59 -23.32
N GLU A 67 -23.05 -4.41 -22.10
CA GLU A 67 -22.67 -5.53 -21.23
C GLU A 67 -23.89 -6.09 -20.46
N ASN A 68 -24.10 -7.40 -20.55
CA ASN A 68 -25.16 -8.08 -19.83
C ASN A 68 -25.03 -7.98 -18.31
N ALA A 69 -26.17 -7.91 -17.61
CA ALA A 69 -26.22 -7.85 -16.15
C ALA A 69 -25.53 -9.05 -15.47
N GLU A 70 -25.64 -10.25 -16.09
CA GLU A 70 -24.95 -11.46 -15.62
C GLU A 70 -23.42 -11.30 -15.68
N SER A 71 -22.88 -10.69 -16.74
CA SER A 71 -21.45 -10.45 -16.88
C SER A 71 -20.93 -9.39 -15.90
N VAL A 72 -21.71 -8.34 -15.66
CA VAL A 72 -21.41 -7.32 -14.63
C VAL A 72 -21.33 -7.96 -13.24
N GLN A 73 -22.31 -8.81 -12.91
CA GLN A 73 -22.34 -9.54 -11.65
C GLN A 73 -21.15 -10.50 -11.54
N LEU A 74 -20.87 -11.24 -12.62
CA LEU A 74 -19.76 -12.20 -12.66
C LEU A 74 -18.41 -11.51 -12.42
N ARG A 75 -18.12 -10.37 -13.08
CA ARG A 75 -16.88 -9.60 -12.81
C ARG A 75 -16.73 -9.25 -11.34
N HIS A 76 -17.81 -8.78 -10.74
CA HIS A 76 -17.80 -8.32 -9.36
C HIS A 76 -17.66 -9.49 -8.37
N ASP A 77 -18.30 -10.62 -8.64
CA ASP A 77 -18.21 -11.81 -7.79
C ASP A 77 -16.83 -12.44 -7.90
N THR A 78 -16.25 -12.52 -9.10
CA THR A 78 -14.86 -12.95 -9.33
C THR A 78 -13.85 -12.03 -8.65
N TYR A 79 -14.07 -10.70 -8.70
CA TYR A 79 -13.25 -9.76 -7.93
C TYR A 79 -13.27 -10.07 -6.44
N ARG A 80 -14.45 -10.25 -5.85
CA ARG A 80 -14.59 -10.55 -4.41
C ARG A 80 -13.89 -11.86 -4.06
N GLU A 81 -14.08 -12.89 -4.87
CA GLU A 81 -13.46 -14.19 -4.63
C GLU A 81 -11.93 -14.09 -4.68
N LEU A 82 -11.38 -13.57 -5.78
CA LEU A 82 -9.93 -13.45 -5.94
C LEU A 82 -9.31 -12.55 -4.87
N TRP A 83 -9.92 -11.39 -4.60
CA TRP A 83 -9.42 -10.49 -3.57
C TRP A 83 -9.50 -11.13 -2.18
N SER A 84 -10.57 -11.85 -1.83
CA SER A 84 -10.67 -12.50 -0.51
C SER A 84 -9.56 -13.53 -0.27
N LYS A 85 -9.19 -14.30 -1.31
CA LYS A 85 -8.05 -15.23 -1.24
C LYS A 85 -6.74 -14.49 -0.98
N GLN A 86 -6.51 -13.39 -1.71
CA GLN A 86 -5.29 -12.59 -1.53
C GLN A 86 -5.26 -11.84 -0.18
N GLU A 87 -6.40 -11.31 0.29
CA GLU A 87 -6.53 -10.63 1.58
C GLU A 87 -6.23 -11.58 2.74
N ASN A 88 -6.70 -12.82 2.69
CA ASN A 88 -6.36 -13.85 3.69
C ASN A 88 -4.85 -14.13 3.71
N LYS A 89 -4.22 -14.31 2.54
CA LYS A 89 -2.76 -14.54 2.45
C LYS A 89 -1.96 -13.37 3.01
N ILE A 90 -2.36 -12.14 2.70
CA ILE A 90 -1.72 -10.93 3.25
C ILE A 90 -1.88 -10.91 4.78
N GLN A 91 -3.08 -11.20 5.29
CA GLN A 91 -3.35 -11.23 6.72
C GLN A 91 -2.49 -12.30 7.43
N ASP A 92 -2.36 -13.49 6.85
CA ASP A 92 -1.51 -14.56 7.38
C ASP A 92 -0.03 -14.12 7.45
N ILE A 93 0.48 -13.46 6.42
CA ILE A 93 1.85 -12.92 6.40
C ILE A 93 2.04 -11.86 7.50
N LEU A 94 1.09 -10.93 7.63
CA LEU A 94 1.14 -9.89 8.67
C LEU A 94 1.13 -10.54 10.07
N GLU A 95 0.31 -11.57 10.27
CA GLU A 95 0.22 -12.27 11.55
C GLU A 95 1.49 -13.05 11.89
N ASP A 96 2.12 -13.67 10.91
CA ASP A 96 3.38 -14.40 11.05
C ASP A 96 4.54 -13.46 11.41
N VAL A 97 4.65 -12.32 10.71
CA VAL A 97 5.69 -11.30 10.98
C VAL A 97 5.64 -10.80 12.42
N ASP A 98 4.44 -10.60 12.97
CA ASP A 98 4.27 -10.13 14.35
C ASP A 98 4.30 -11.26 15.38
N ALA A 99 4.20 -12.53 14.98
CA ALA A 99 4.06 -13.65 15.93
C ALA A 99 5.27 -13.79 16.86
N GLY A 100 6.47 -13.57 16.33
CA GLY A 100 7.71 -13.59 17.12
C GLY A 100 7.70 -12.53 18.23
N VAL A 101 7.48 -11.26 17.85
CA VAL A 101 7.46 -10.13 18.80
C VAL A 101 6.31 -10.26 19.79
N LEU A 102 5.14 -10.73 19.36
CA LEU A 102 4.01 -11.00 20.24
C LEU A 102 4.36 -12.03 21.32
N THR A 103 5.05 -13.11 20.94
CA THR A 103 5.49 -14.17 21.88
C THR A 103 6.50 -13.62 22.88
N ASP A 104 7.43 -12.79 22.44
CA ASP A 104 8.44 -12.15 23.29
C ASP A 104 7.82 -11.12 24.26
N VAL A 105 6.86 -10.32 23.80
CA VAL A 105 6.15 -9.36 24.65
C VAL A 105 5.25 -10.09 25.65
N LEU A 106 4.56 -11.15 25.22
CA LEU A 106 3.67 -11.92 26.07
C LEU A 106 4.44 -12.69 27.16
N SER A 107 5.58 -13.31 26.82
CA SER A 107 6.46 -13.93 27.81
C SER A 107 6.96 -12.90 28.83
N PHE A 108 7.38 -11.72 28.38
CA PHE A 108 7.75 -10.63 29.28
C PHE A 108 6.63 -10.20 30.22
N VAL A 109 5.40 -9.99 29.71
CA VAL A 109 4.24 -9.61 30.55
C VAL A 109 3.92 -10.69 31.59
N ARG A 110 4.05 -11.97 31.23
CA ARG A 110 3.81 -13.10 32.14
C ARG A 110 4.89 -13.20 33.21
N ASP A 111 6.15 -13.13 32.81
CA ASP A 111 7.30 -13.34 33.69
C ASP A 111 7.54 -12.18 34.65
N THR A 112 7.18 -10.95 34.26
CA THR A 112 7.46 -9.77 35.07
C THR A 112 6.38 -9.47 36.11
N SER A 113 6.77 -9.39 37.37
CA SER A 113 5.97 -8.83 38.46
C SER A 113 6.68 -7.64 39.10
N PRO A 114 5.97 -6.79 39.87
CA PRO A 114 6.62 -5.76 40.66
C PRO A 114 7.70 -6.30 41.62
N GLN A 115 7.60 -7.57 42.05
CA GLN A 115 8.62 -8.20 42.90
C GLN A 115 9.87 -8.60 42.10
N THR A 116 9.73 -9.03 40.85
CA THR A 116 10.88 -9.38 40.00
C THR A 116 11.64 -8.17 39.48
N CYS A 117 11.04 -6.97 39.56
CA CYS A 117 11.61 -5.72 39.07
C CYS A 117 12.09 -4.80 40.20
N ASP A 118 12.46 -5.34 41.37
CA ASP A 118 12.92 -4.57 42.54
C ASP A 118 11.97 -3.43 42.94
N GLY A 119 10.67 -3.67 42.76
CA GLY A 119 9.61 -2.72 43.00
C GLY A 119 9.41 -1.69 41.89
N CYS A 120 10.23 -1.61 40.82
CA CYS A 120 10.05 -0.73 39.66
C CYS A 120 8.89 -1.18 38.76
N ILE A 121 8.40 -0.28 37.90
CA ILE A 121 7.32 -0.55 36.94
C ILE A 121 7.90 -1.39 35.79
N PRO A 122 7.41 -2.62 35.56
CA PRO A 122 7.79 -3.39 34.39
C PRO A 122 7.34 -2.65 33.12
N THR A 123 8.30 -2.33 32.25
CA THR A 123 8.05 -1.52 31.06
C THR A 123 8.54 -2.22 29.80
N ALA A 124 7.67 -2.43 28.82
CA ALA A 124 8.03 -2.88 27.48
C ALA A 124 8.21 -1.65 26.58
N LEU A 125 9.41 -1.49 26.02
CA LEU A 125 9.75 -0.43 25.08
C LEU A 125 9.67 -1.01 23.68
N VAL A 126 8.58 -0.74 22.95
CA VAL A 126 8.33 -1.31 21.63
C VAL A 126 8.65 -0.27 20.56
N THR A 127 9.71 -0.50 19.80
CA THR A 127 10.07 0.34 18.65
C THR A 127 9.29 -0.11 17.42
N VAL A 128 8.54 0.82 16.84
CA VAL A 128 7.56 0.55 15.76
C VAL A 128 8.02 1.17 14.43
N GLY A 129 8.98 2.10 14.48
CA GLY A 129 9.44 2.85 13.31
C GLY A 129 8.30 3.62 12.64
N SER A 130 8.24 3.59 11.31
CA SER A 130 7.19 4.22 10.50
C SER A 130 5.86 3.45 10.49
N ASN A 131 5.80 2.22 11.02
CA ASN A 131 4.66 1.32 10.85
C ASN A 131 3.67 1.34 12.04
N VAL A 132 3.03 2.49 12.26
CA VAL A 132 2.16 2.74 13.42
C VAL A 132 0.96 1.77 13.52
N SER A 133 0.56 1.10 12.42
CA SER A 133 -0.49 0.07 12.40
C SER A 133 -0.06 -1.24 13.06
N SER A 134 1.21 -1.65 12.96
CA SER A 134 1.69 -2.91 13.56
C SER A 134 1.50 -2.94 15.07
N LEU A 135 1.74 -1.82 15.76
CA LEU A 135 1.53 -1.77 17.21
C LEU A 135 0.06 -1.99 17.58
N SER A 136 -0.88 -1.41 16.84
CA SER A 136 -2.32 -1.64 17.09
C SER A 136 -2.70 -3.11 16.93
N ARG A 137 -2.16 -3.78 15.92
CA ARG A 137 -2.41 -5.21 15.66
C ARG A 137 -1.81 -6.08 16.77
N LEU A 138 -0.56 -5.82 17.16
CA LEU A 138 0.11 -6.48 18.27
C LEU A 138 -0.68 -6.32 19.57
N LEU A 139 -1.11 -5.09 19.91
CA LEU A 139 -1.86 -4.81 21.14
C LEU A 139 -3.24 -5.49 21.15
N SER A 140 -3.95 -5.51 20.01
CA SER A 140 -5.23 -6.21 19.88
C SER A 140 -5.08 -7.71 20.13
N ARG A 141 -4.04 -8.34 19.54
CA ARG A 141 -3.73 -9.76 19.74
C ARG A 141 -3.30 -10.07 21.18
N LEU A 142 -2.45 -9.22 21.76
CA LEU A 142 -2.03 -9.30 23.15
C LEU A 142 -3.25 -9.26 24.10
N ASN A 143 -4.18 -8.34 23.84
CA ASN A 143 -5.41 -8.24 24.62
C ASN A 143 -6.28 -9.49 24.49
N GLY A 144 -6.48 -9.99 23.26
CA GLY A 144 -7.25 -11.19 23.00
C GLY A 144 -6.69 -12.42 23.74
N GLN A 145 -5.37 -12.61 23.74
CA GLN A 145 -4.72 -13.73 24.44
C GLN A 145 -4.75 -13.59 25.97
N LEU A 146 -4.58 -12.39 26.51
CA LEU A 146 -4.65 -12.17 27.96
C LEU A 146 -6.08 -12.34 28.51
N ILE A 147 -7.09 -11.92 27.74
CA ILE A 147 -8.50 -12.10 28.10
C ILE A 147 -8.88 -13.57 27.99
N SER A 148 -8.49 -14.28 26.92
CA SER A 148 -8.85 -15.70 26.73
C SER A 148 -8.23 -16.63 27.77
N THR A 149 -7.07 -16.26 28.30
CA THR A 149 -6.38 -17.03 29.37
C THR A 149 -6.83 -16.59 30.78
N GLU A 150 -7.73 -15.61 30.90
CA GLU A 150 -8.14 -14.97 32.16
C GLU A 150 -6.96 -14.45 33.02
N GLU A 151 -5.85 -14.11 32.36
CA GLU A 151 -4.62 -13.66 33.03
C GLU A 151 -4.60 -12.14 33.22
N GLY A 152 -5.23 -11.40 32.32
CA GLY A 152 -5.06 -9.95 32.26
C GLY A 152 -5.95 -9.22 31.28
N SER A 153 -5.72 -7.92 31.16
CA SER A 153 -6.32 -7.08 30.13
C SER A 153 -5.32 -6.00 29.69
N VAL A 154 -5.42 -5.58 28.43
CA VAL A 154 -4.65 -4.48 27.86
C VAL A 154 -5.57 -3.27 27.71
N VAL A 155 -5.11 -2.14 28.23
CA VAL A 155 -5.75 -0.83 28.05
C VAL A 155 -4.86 -0.01 27.14
N VAL A 156 -5.39 0.34 25.97
CA VAL A 156 -4.68 1.17 24.99
C VAL A 156 -5.07 2.63 25.19
N LEU A 157 -4.09 3.52 25.18
CA LEU A 157 -4.27 4.96 25.25
C LEU A 157 -3.49 5.65 24.14
N GLU A 158 -4.11 6.66 23.54
CA GLU A 158 -3.46 7.59 22.61
C GLU A 158 -3.30 8.97 23.26
N SER A 159 -2.38 9.79 22.75
CA SER A 159 -2.16 11.15 23.27
C SER A 159 -3.43 12.02 23.26
N GLY A 160 -4.30 11.82 22.26
CA GLY A 160 -5.61 12.47 22.15
C GLY A 160 -6.57 12.13 23.30
N ASP A 161 -6.43 10.95 23.91
CA ASP A 161 -7.23 10.50 25.05
C ASP A 161 -6.70 11.03 26.39
N ALA A 162 -5.53 11.68 26.39
CA ALA A 162 -4.80 12.08 27.59
C ALA A 162 -4.48 13.59 27.61
N PRO A 163 -5.48 14.50 27.55
CA PRO A 163 -5.22 15.94 27.62
C PRO A 163 -4.83 16.42 29.03
N ASN A 164 -5.22 15.67 30.07
CA ASN A 164 -4.86 15.94 31.47
C ASN A 164 -5.04 14.67 32.31
N LEU A 165 -4.40 14.63 33.49
CA LEU A 165 -4.37 13.46 34.38
C LEU A 165 -5.76 12.92 34.72
N LYS A 166 -6.73 13.81 35.01
CA LYS A 166 -8.10 13.43 35.36
C LYS A 166 -8.81 12.69 34.22
N THR A 167 -8.66 13.19 32.99
CA THR A 167 -9.26 12.55 31.81
C THR A 167 -8.56 11.23 31.50
N THR A 168 -7.23 11.18 31.61
CA THR A 168 -6.46 9.95 31.38
C THR A 168 -6.87 8.84 32.33
N LEU A 169 -6.95 9.12 33.64
CA LEU A 169 -7.37 8.14 34.65
C LEU A 169 -8.80 7.65 34.41
N LYS A 170 -9.72 8.57 34.07
CA LYS A 170 -11.10 8.20 33.71
C LYS A 170 -11.14 7.28 32.50
N ASN A 171 -10.33 7.56 31.49
CA ASN A 171 -10.25 6.77 30.26
C ASN A 171 -9.62 5.40 30.52
N ILE A 172 -8.58 5.30 31.37
CA ILE A 172 -8.01 4.03 31.82
C ILE A 172 -9.07 3.15 32.48
N ILE A 173 -9.79 3.69 33.47
CA ILE A 173 -10.83 2.94 34.20
C ILE A 173 -11.95 2.54 33.26
N ARG A 174 -12.39 3.45 32.38
CA ARG A 174 -13.41 3.13 31.38
C ARG A 174 -12.97 2.00 30.48
N ALA A 175 -11.79 2.12 29.86
CA ALA A 175 -11.26 1.14 28.93
C ALA A 175 -11.08 -0.24 29.59
N ALA A 176 -10.53 -0.29 30.80
CA ALA A 176 -10.34 -1.53 31.55
C ALA A 176 -11.65 -2.29 31.78
N VAL A 177 -12.74 -1.58 32.07
CA VAL A 177 -14.06 -2.19 32.31
C VAL A 177 -14.80 -2.48 31.00
N THR A 178 -14.69 -1.61 29.99
CA THR A 178 -15.38 -1.82 28.71
C THR A 178 -14.77 -2.96 27.90
N ASN A 179 -13.47 -3.20 28.02
CA ASN A 179 -12.79 -4.27 27.28
C ASN A 179 -13.24 -5.67 27.69
N THR A 180 -13.82 -5.83 28.87
CA THR A 180 -14.27 -7.11 29.45
C THR A 180 -15.79 -7.20 29.57
N ASP A 181 -16.45 -6.16 30.11
CA ASP A 181 -17.88 -6.18 30.46
C ASP A 181 -18.72 -5.25 29.56
N GLY A 182 -18.10 -4.59 28.58
CA GLY A 182 -18.77 -3.67 27.67
C GLY A 182 -19.24 -2.35 28.32
N ASN A 183 -19.87 -1.49 27.52
CA ASN A 183 -20.30 -0.16 27.98
C ASN A 183 -21.41 -0.21 29.04
N ASP A 184 -22.30 -1.20 28.95
CA ASP A 184 -23.36 -1.43 29.95
C ASP A 184 -22.74 -1.93 31.28
N GLY A 185 -21.67 -2.71 31.21
CA GLY A 185 -20.88 -3.14 32.36
C GLY A 185 -20.27 -1.97 33.11
N TYR A 186 -19.67 -1.00 32.40
CA TYR A 186 -19.12 0.22 33.01
C TYR A 186 -20.17 1.05 33.74
N GLN A 187 -21.36 1.21 33.16
CA GLN A 187 -22.44 1.95 33.82
C GLN A 187 -22.91 1.24 35.09
N LYS A 188 -23.11 -0.09 35.02
CA LYS A 188 -23.48 -0.90 36.18
C LYS A 188 -22.40 -0.83 37.26
N PHE A 189 -21.13 -0.94 36.89
CA PHE A 189 -19.99 -0.90 37.81
C PHE A 189 -19.92 0.41 38.60
N LEU A 190 -20.30 1.54 38.00
CA LEU A 190 -20.37 2.83 38.68
C LEU A 190 -21.61 2.98 39.59
N THR A 191 -22.68 2.22 39.35
CA THR A 191 -23.95 2.32 40.10
C THR A 191 -24.14 1.25 41.17
N ASP A 192 -23.54 0.06 41.00
CA ASP A 192 -23.82 -1.16 41.76
C ASP A 192 -22.84 -1.39 42.93
N ARG A 193 -22.25 -0.30 43.45
CA ARG A 193 -21.31 -0.36 44.59
C ARG A 193 -22.03 -0.09 45.91
N ALA A 194 -21.86 -1.01 46.86
CA ALA A 194 -22.16 -0.78 48.26
C ALA A 194 -21.04 0.10 48.87
N GLY A 195 -21.23 1.42 48.87
CA GLY A 195 -20.25 2.36 49.44
C GLY A 195 -20.42 3.81 48.97
N PRO A 196 -19.59 4.75 49.46
CA PRO A 196 -19.58 6.13 48.98
C PRO A 196 -19.23 6.19 47.49
N ARG A 197 -19.90 7.08 46.76
CA ARG A 197 -19.72 7.22 45.31
C ARG A 197 -18.35 7.84 45.00
N LEU A 198 -17.40 6.99 44.61
CA LEU A 198 -16.08 7.42 44.15
C LEU A 198 -16.18 8.19 42.83
N LEU A 199 -15.22 9.08 42.61
CA LEU A 199 -15.14 9.87 41.39
C LEU A 199 -14.68 8.95 40.24
N GLY A 200 -15.21 9.17 39.03
CA GLY A 200 -14.95 8.29 37.89
C GLY A 200 -13.49 8.26 37.36
N TYR A 201 -12.56 8.91 38.05
CA TYR A 201 -11.13 8.97 37.76
C TYR A 201 -10.28 8.47 38.95
N ASP A 202 -10.91 7.94 39.99
CA ASP A 202 -10.23 7.43 41.18
C ASP A 202 -9.68 6.02 40.93
N LEU A 203 -8.40 5.79 41.22
CA LEU A 203 -7.75 4.48 41.02
C LEU A 203 -8.29 3.41 41.98
N ASP A 204 -8.93 3.79 43.08
CA ASP A 204 -9.68 2.84 43.92
C ASP A 204 -10.80 2.13 43.13
N LEU A 205 -11.33 2.79 42.08
CA LEU A 205 -12.27 2.13 41.18
C LEU A 205 -11.61 0.97 40.41
N LEU A 206 -10.41 1.22 39.88
CA LEU A 206 -9.64 0.24 39.13
C LEU A 206 -9.16 -0.89 40.03
N HIS A 207 -8.75 -0.59 41.25
CA HIS A 207 -8.33 -1.59 42.23
C HIS A 207 -9.45 -2.57 42.57
N ASP A 208 -10.65 -2.08 42.91
CA ASP A 208 -11.81 -2.93 43.19
C ASP A 208 -12.22 -3.74 41.95
N TYR A 209 -12.10 -3.18 40.74
CA TYR A 209 -12.33 -3.93 39.49
C TYR A 209 -11.34 -5.10 39.35
N VAL A 210 -10.04 -4.84 39.52
CA VAL A 210 -8.97 -5.84 39.45
C VAL A 210 -9.16 -6.94 40.50
N GLN A 211 -9.58 -6.59 41.73
CA GLN A 211 -9.88 -7.56 42.77
C GLN A 211 -11.08 -8.45 42.42
N ARG A 212 -12.19 -7.88 41.94
CA ARG A 212 -13.40 -8.64 41.58
C ARG A 212 -13.16 -9.62 40.44
N LYS A 213 -12.33 -9.25 39.47
CA LYS A 213 -12.02 -10.07 38.29
C LYS A 213 -10.81 -10.98 38.49
N GLY A 214 -10.07 -10.84 39.59
CA GLY A 214 -8.85 -11.61 39.83
C GLY A 214 -7.75 -11.34 38.80
N THR A 215 -7.72 -10.14 38.22
CA THR A 215 -6.81 -9.79 37.12
C THR A 215 -5.36 -9.80 37.61
N LYS A 216 -4.52 -10.67 37.02
CA LYS A 216 -3.11 -10.81 37.45
C LYS A 216 -2.18 -9.81 36.78
N LYS A 217 -2.51 -9.36 35.56
CA LYS A 217 -1.72 -8.40 34.78
C LYS A 217 -2.61 -7.33 34.17
N LEU A 218 -2.33 -6.07 34.45
CA LEU A 218 -2.99 -4.94 33.79
C LEU A 218 -1.96 -4.19 32.94
N VAL A 219 -2.02 -4.41 31.63
CA VAL A 219 -1.09 -3.79 30.69
C VAL A 219 -1.64 -2.44 30.23
N LEU A 220 -0.92 -1.36 30.49
CA LEU A 220 -1.23 -0.02 30.00
C LEU A 220 -0.34 0.29 28.80
N ALA A 221 -0.92 0.29 27.60
CA ALA A 221 -0.21 0.55 26.36
C ALA A 221 -0.40 2.00 25.90
N LEU A 222 0.68 2.78 25.93
CA LEU A 222 0.75 4.14 25.39
C LEU A 222 1.25 4.05 23.94
N ARG A 223 0.33 4.18 22.97
CA ARG A 223 0.63 3.89 21.55
C ARG A 223 1.64 4.88 20.95
N ASP A 224 1.43 6.16 21.21
CA ASP A 224 2.20 7.29 20.69
C ASP A 224 2.90 8.04 21.83
N SER A 225 3.69 7.31 22.63
CA SER A 225 4.31 7.82 23.87
C SER A 225 5.09 9.14 23.67
N GLU A 226 5.65 9.36 22.48
CA GLU A 226 6.36 10.57 22.10
C GLU A 226 5.49 11.83 21.95
N ALA A 227 4.20 11.66 21.69
CA ALA A 227 3.23 12.76 21.52
C ALA A 227 2.58 13.19 22.84
N PHE A 228 2.80 12.45 23.93
CA PHE A 228 2.31 12.81 25.25
C PHE A 228 3.08 14.01 25.82
N ASP A 229 2.39 14.83 26.61
CA ASP A 229 3.04 15.84 27.43
C ASP A 229 4.00 15.16 28.44
N PRO A 230 5.30 15.53 28.48
CA PRO A 230 6.26 14.88 29.37
C PRO A 230 5.94 15.06 30.86
N GLY A 231 5.31 16.18 31.24
CA GLY A 231 4.88 16.44 32.61
C GLY A 231 3.78 15.46 33.02
N LEU A 232 2.75 15.33 32.18
CA LEU A 232 1.66 14.37 32.38
C LEU A 232 2.16 12.93 32.46
N LEU A 233 3.09 12.53 31.58
CA LEU A 233 3.66 11.19 31.58
C LEU A 233 4.44 10.92 32.87
N THR A 234 5.19 11.90 33.36
CA THR A 234 5.92 11.80 34.64
C THR A 234 4.96 11.65 35.83
N ASP A 235 3.89 12.42 35.86
CA ASP A 235 2.86 12.34 36.91
C ASP A 235 2.15 10.98 36.88
N LEU A 236 1.81 10.46 35.69
CA LEU A 236 1.19 9.16 35.51
C LEU A 236 2.08 8.01 35.98
N LEU A 237 3.35 8.00 35.57
CA LEU A 237 4.29 6.94 35.97
C LEU A 237 4.59 6.99 37.46
N SER A 238 4.72 8.19 38.05
CA SER A 238 4.86 8.36 39.50
C SER A 238 3.62 7.86 40.25
N LEU A 239 2.42 8.12 39.70
CA LEU A 239 1.18 7.61 40.27
C LEU A 239 1.13 6.08 40.17
N PHE A 240 1.40 5.48 39.00
CA PHE A 240 1.40 4.02 38.85
C PHE A 240 2.39 3.34 39.79
N LYS A 241 3.59 3.92 39.96
CA LYS A 241 4.60 3.46 40.94
C LYS A 241 4.01 3.33 42.35
N SER A 242 3.24 4.33 42.80
CA SER A 242 2.64 4.36 44.14
C SER A 242 1.48 3.38 44.34
N TRP A 243 0.98 2.77 43.26
CA TRP A 243 -0.13 1.80 43.28
C TRP A 243 0.30 0.40 42.85
N LEU A 244 1.59 0.15 42.57
CA LEU A 244 2.10 -1.16 42.16
C LEU A 244 1.86 -2.27 43.21
N ASP A 245 1.71 -1.89 44.48
CA ASP A 245 1.40 -2.80 45.59
C ASP A 245 -0.04 -3.34 45.53
N ARG A 246 -0.95 -2.57 44.91
CA ARG A 246 -2.39 -2.82 44.86
C ARG A 246 -2.88 -3.23 43.48
N ILE A 247 -2.24 -2.74 42.42
CA ILE A 247 -2.61 -2.98 41.02
C ILE A 247 -1.36 -3.44 40.26
N PRO A 248 -1.40 -4.62 39.60
CA PRO A 248 -0.25 -5.16 38.89
C PRO A 248 -0.09 -4.49 37.53
N PHE A 249 0.38 -3.24 37.53
CA PHE A 249 0.63 -2.48 36.30
C PHE A 249 1.85 -3.02 35.55
N THR A 250 1.70 -3.18 34.24
CA THR A 250 2.79 -3.30 33.27
C THR A 250 2.58 -2.21 32.23
N VAL A 251 3.62 -1.44 31.90
CA VAL A 251 3.50 -0.34 30.93
C VAL A 251 4.12 -0.78 29.60
N LEU A 252 3.44 -0.51 28.49
CA LEU A 252 3.99 -0.69 27.16
C LEU A 252 4.06 0.68 26.49
N LEU A 253 5.27 1.07 26.06
CA LEU A 253 5.52 2.35 25.40
C LEU A 253 5.80 2.09 23.92
N GLY A 254 4.91 2.57 23.06
CA GLY A 254 5.13 2.63 21.61
C GLY A 254 6.03 3.80 21.27
N ILE A 255 7.21 3.51 20.71
CA ILE A 255 8.23 4.48 20.35
C ILE A 255 8.40 4.44 18.82
N SER A 256 8.28 5.59 18.17
CA SER A 256 8.45 5.70 16.71
C SER A 256 9.90 6.01 16.32
N THR A 257 10.64 6.71 17.20
CA THR A 257 12.05 7.02 17.02
C THR A 257 12.94 5.99 17.74
N SER A 258 14.11 6.40 18.23
CA SER A 258 15.00 5.53 18.99
C SER A 258 14.70 5.62 20.50
N VAL A 259 15.04 4.56 21.23
CA VAL A 259 14.84 4.51 22.68
C VAL A 259 15.66 5.61 23.38
N GLU A 260 16.85 5.93 22.88
CA GLU A 260 17.71 6.96 23.48
C GLU A 260 17.10 8.37 23.37
N LEU A 261 16.48 8.68 22.22
CA LEU A 261 15.78 9.95 22.03
C LEU A 261 14.57 10.07 22.93
N PHE A 262 13.84 8.97 23.13
CA PHE A 262 12.71 8.93 24.05
C PHE A 262 13.16 9.06 25.51
N GLU A 263 14.20 8.33 25.93
CA GLU A 263 14.78 8.43 27.26
C GLU A 263 15.24 9.87 27.56
N GLY A 264 15.86 10.53 26.58
CA GLY A 264 16.30 11.92 26.71
C GLY A 264 15.17 12.95 26.94
N ARG A 265 13.91 12.60 26.62
CA ARG A 265 12.74 13.46 26.91
C ARG A 265 12.22 13.29 28.34
N LEU A 266 12.55 12.18 29.00
CA LEU A 266 12.07 11.87 30.33
C LEU A 266 13.04 12.39 31.40
N PRO A 267 12.54 12.97 32.52
CA PRO A 267 13.39 13.26 33.66
C PRO A 267 14.05 11.98 34.21
N ARG A 268 15.32 12.07 34.65
CA ARG A 268 16.05 10.93 35.24
C ARG A 268 15.32 10.29 36.43
N SER A 269 14.58 11.09 37.19
CA SER A 269 13.73 10.60 38.29
C SER A 269 12.62 9.68 37.81
N CYS A 270 12.08 9.90 36.61
CA CYS A 270 11.05 9.09 35.99
C CYS A 270 11.64 7.79 35.42
N VAL A 271 12.78 7.89 34.71
CA VAL A 271 13.51 6.73 34.17
C VAL A 271 13.88 5.74 35.27
N ALA A 272 14.31 6.23 36.45
CA ALA A 272 14.62 5.40 37.60
C ALA A 272 13.42 4.61 38.17
N LEU A 273 12.17 4.94 37.80
CA LEU A 273 10.97 4.20 38.20
C LEU A 273 10.68 3.00 37.29
N LEU A 274 11.31 2.93 36.12
CA LEU A 274 11.00 1.98 35.06
C LEU A 274 12.07 0.89 34.99
N GLN A 275 11.63 -0.35 34.82
CA GLN A 275 12.49 -1.45 34.40
C GLN A 275 12.13 -1.81 32.95
N GLY A 276 12.86 -1.25 32.00
CA GLY A 276 12.61 -1.38 30.58
C GLY A 276 13.20 -2.64 29.94
N LYS A 277 12.44 -3.33 29.09
CA LYS A 277 12.97 -4.28 28.09
C LYS A 277 12.61 -3.79 26.69
N HIS A 278 13.60 -3.75 25.80
CA HIS A 278 13.43 -3.32 24.41
C HIS A 278 12.92 -4.47 23.53
N PHE A 279 11.94 -4.15 22.69
CA PHE A 279 11.40 -5.03 21.65
C PHE A 279 11.34 -4.24 20.34
N GLU A 280 11.79 -4.86 19.27
CA GLU A 280 11.80 -4.26 17.95
C GLU A 280 10.79 -4.96 17.05
N VAL A 281 9.88 -4.18 16.46
CA VAL A 281 8.97 -4.69 15.43
C VAL A 281 9.73 -4.70 14.10
N GLN A 282 9.69 -5.82 13.39
CA GLN A 282 10.40 -5.99 12.12
C GLN A 282 10.14 -4.84 11.12
N GLU A 283 11.17 -4.50 10.34
CA GLU A 283 11.10 -3.47 9.32
C GLU A 283 10.02 -3.76 8.27
N ALA A 284 9.22 -2.73 7.94
CA ALA A 284 8.11 -2.81 6.99
C ALA A 284 8.55 -3.25 5.58
N GLY A 285 9.80 -2.97 5.18
CA GLY A 285 10.33 -3.29 3.84
C GLY A 285 10.28 -4.80 3.54
N ASN A 286 10.87 -5.61 4.43
CA ASN A 286 10.87 -7.07 4.28
C ASN A 286 9.46 -7.66 4.23
N CYS A 287 8.51 -7.06 4.95
CA CYS A 287 7.11 -7.49 4.93
C CYS A 287 6.44 -7.17 3.57
N VAL A 288 6.68 -5.98 3.01
CA VAL A 288 6.15 -5.60 1.68
C VAL A 288 6.71 -6.51 0.59
N ASP A 289 8.01 -6.79 0.61
CA ASP A 289 8.64 -7.69 -0.37
C ASP A 289 8.04 -9.10 -0.28
N ARG A 290 7.86 -9.63 0.94
CA ARG A 290 7.23 -10.94 1.18
C ARG A 290 5.77 -10.97 0.72
N ILE A 291 5.01 -9.90 0.95
CA ILE A 291 3.64 -9.78 0.45
C ILE A 291 3.65 -9.83 -1.07
N TYR A 292 4.45 -8.99 -1.73
CA TYR A 292 4.50 -8.94 -3.19
C TYR A 292 4.92 -10.27 -3.82
N GLU A 293 5.99 -10.89 -3.30
CA GLU A 293 6.47 -12.19 -3.80
C GLU A 293 5.37 -13.26 -3.66
N THR A 294 4.71 -13.33 -2.49
CA THR A 294 3.65 -14.32 -2.26
C THR A 294 2.48 -14.14 -3.22
N LEU A 295 2.04 -12.90 -3.47
CA LEU A 295 0.90 -12.63 -4.34
C LEU A 295 1.17 -13.00 -5.81
N GLN A 296 2.39 -12.72 -6.31
CA GLN A 296 2.72 -12.90 -7.73
C GLN A 296 3.18 -14.32 -8.08
N THR A 297 3.71 -15.07 -7.09
CA THR A 297 4.31 -16.40 -7.29
C THR A 297 3.39 -17.56 -6.90
N ASP A 298 2.23 -17.24 -6.35
CA ASP A 298 1.22 -18.21 -5.95
C ASP A 298 0.70 -19.02 -7.16
N PRO A 299 0.63 -20.37 -7.06
CA PRO A 299 0.19 -21.23 -8.17
C PRO A 299 -1.26 -20.98 -8.60
N ASP A 300 -2.11 -20.50 -7.68
CA ASP A 300 -3.52 -20.20 -7.93
C ASP A 300 -3.74 -18.77 -8.46
N THR A 301 -2.66 -18.01 -8.72
CA THR A 301 -2.78 -16.64 -9.24
C THR A 301 -3.25 -16.64 -10.68
N ASN A 302 -4.31 -15.86 -10.92
CA ASN A 302 -4.95 -15.67 -12.22
C ASN A 302 -4.84 -14.22 -12.75
N LEU A 303 -4.39 -13.29 -11.92
CA LEU A 303 -4.21 -11.87 -12.23
C LEU A 303 -2.88 -11.39 -11.65
N TRP A 304 -2.05 -10.78 -12.48
CA TRP A 304 -0.74 -10.24 -12.10
C TRP A 304 -0.71 -8.72 -12.20
N LEU A 305 0.12 -8.11 -11.35
CA LEU A 305 0.40 -6.67 -11.43
C LEU A 305 1.57 -6.43 -12.38
N GLY A 306 1.36 -5.56 -13.36
CA GLY A 306 2.34 -5.21 -14.39
C GLY A 306 3.50 -4.35 -13.88
N ARG A 307 4.42 -4.04 -14.80
CA ARG A 307 5.65 -3.28 -14.57
C ARG A 307 5.37 -1.92 -13.93
N ASN A 308 4.51 -1.12 -14.54
CA ASN A 308 4.23 0.25 -14.13
C ASN A 308 3.50 0.30 -12.78
N VAL A 309 2.60 -0.66 -12.54
CA VAL A 309 1.91 -0.81 -11.26
C VAL A 309 2.89 -1.22 -10.17
N THR A 310 3.72 -2.24 -10.43
CA THR A 310 4.75 -2.69 -9.48
C THR A 310 5.72 -1.56 -9.14
N SER A 311 6.26 -0.85 -10.14
CA SER A 311 7.15 0.30 -9.93
C SER A 311 6.48 1.36 -9.06
N THR A 312 5.22 1.69 -9.34
CA THR A 312 4.49 2.71 -8.56
C THR A 312 4.21 2.26 -7.13
N LEU A 313 3.94 0.97 -6.91
CA LEU A 313 3.74 0.41 -5.57
C LEU A 313 5.02 0.54 -4.74
N PHE A 314 6.17 0.15 -5.31
CA PHE A 314 7.46 0.20 -4.60
C PHE A 314 8.04 1.61 -4.48
N GLU A 315 7.89 2.47 -5.49
CA GLU A 315 8.18 3.91 -5.38
C GLU A 315 7.39 4.52 -4.22
N ASN A 316 6.10 4.15 -4.09
CA ASN A 316 5.27 4.72 -3.04
C ASN A 316 5.63 4.20 -1.64
N THR A 317 6.04 2.94 -1.51
CA THR A 317 6.48 2.41 -0.21
C THR A 317 7.82 2.96 0.21
N SER A 318 8.78 3.12 -0.72
CA SER A 318 10.10 3.68 -0.44
C SER A 318 10.02 5.18 -0.12
N ASP A 319 9.33 5.96 -0.95
CA ASP A 319 9.41 7.42 -0.91
C ASP A 319 8.49 8.02 0.15
N TYR A 320 7.36 7.37 0.45
CA TYR A 320 6.37 7.85 1.43
C TYR A 320 6.33 7.01 2.73
N PHE A 321 7.28 6.10 2.94
CA PHE A 321 7.36 5.23 4.13
C PHE A 321 6.03 4.55 4.46
N GLN A 322 5.35 4.00 3.46
CA GLN A 322 4.02 3.42 3.65
C GLN A 322 4.06 2.12 4.46
N SER A 323 3.07 1.95 5.34
CA SER A 323 2.84 0.69 6.07
C SER A 323 2.47 -0.46 5.12
N PRO A 324 2.77 -1.72 5.46
CA PRO A 324 2.32 -2.91 4.72
C PRO A 324 0.79 -2.94 4.49
N GLU A 325 -0.01 -2.42 5.43
CA GLU A 325 -1.47 -2.33 5.25
C GLU A 325 -1.86 -1.28 4.20
N ALA A 326 -1.10 -0.19 4.07
CA ALA A 326 -1.31 0.78 2.99
C ALA A 326 -0.94 0.18 1.63
N PHE A 327 0.15 -0.57 1.55
CA PHE A 327 0.51 -1.35 0.37
C PHE A 327 -0.61 -2.33 -0.02
N SER A 328 -1.16 -3.08 0.95
CA SER A 328 -2.31 -3.96 0.73
C SER A 328 -3.53 -3.22 0.17
N ARG A 329 -3.85 -2.02 0.69
CA ARG A 329 -4.94 -1.19 0.14
C ARG A 329 -4.67 -0.73 -1.30
N MET A 330 -3.42 -0.45 -1.65
CA MET A 330 -3.06 -0.11 -3.03
C MET A 330 -3.21 -1.30 -3.97
N VAL A 331 -2.77 -2.50 -3.56
CA VAL A 331 -2.98 -3.73 -4.33
C VAL A 331 -4.49 -4.02 -4.48
N LYS A 332 -5.28 -3.88 -3.40
CA LYS A 332 -6.74 -3.99 -3.44
C LYS A 332 -7.36 -3.07 -4.48
N TYR A 333 -6.91 -1.82 -4.48
CA TYR A 333 -7.39 -0.83 -5.44
C TYR A 333 -6.98 -1.19 -6.88
N ALA A 334 -5.78 -1.71 -7.10
CA ALA A 334 -5.35 -2.19 -8.42
C ALA A 334 -6.25 -3.33 -8.94
N TYR A 335 -6.55 -4.34 -8.09
CA TYR A 335 -7.50 -5.40 -8.43
C TYR A 335 -8.89 -4.82 -8.73
N MET A 336 -9.39 -3.94 -7.85
CA MET A 336 -10.68 -3.29 -8.05
C MET A 336 -10.72 -2.50 -9.37
N SER A 337 -9.69 -1.73 -9.71
CA SER A 337 -9.60 -0.98 -10.96
C SER A 337 -9.62 -1.88 -12.18
N HIS A 338 -8.91 -3.01 -12.14
CA HIS A 338 -8.92 -4.00 -13.22
C HIS A 338 -10.34 -4.52 -13.47
N PHE A 339 -11.00 -5.06 -12.44
CA PHE A 339 -12.34 -5.61 -12.59
C PHE A 339 -13.42 -4.56 -12.84
N PHE A 340 -13.24 -3.32 -12.38
CA PHE A 340 -14.20 -2.24 -12.55
C PHE A 340 -14.22 -1.71 -13.99
N ALA A 341 -13.06 -1.51 -14.61
CA ALA A 341 -12.92 -0.83 -15.90
C ALA A 341 -12.70 -1.76 -17.10
N ASN A 342 -12.36 -3.04 -16.88
CA ASN A 342 -12.03 -3.97 -17.95
C ASN A 342 -13.16 -5.00 -18.20
N PRO A 343 -13.79 -5.03 -19.39
CA PRO A 343 -14.78 -6.06 -19.72
C PRO A 343 -14.16 -7.45 -19.91
N LEU A 344 -12.86 -7.55 -20.23
CA LEU A 344 -12.17 -8.83 -20.41
C LEU A 344 -11.95 -9.59 -19.10
N ALA A 345 -12.05 -8.90 -17.96
CA ALA A 345 -11.92 -9.51 -16.64
C ALA A 345 -12.99 -10.59 -16.39
N VAL A 346 -14.10 -10.57 -17.15
CA VAL A 346 -15.11 -11.65 -17.17
C VAL A 346 -14.47 -13.00 -17.52
N LEU A 347 -13.45 -13.03 -18.41
CA LEU A 347 -12.80 -14.27 -18.84
C LEU A 347 -12.09 -15.00 -17.69
N LEU A 348 -11.65 -14.26 -16.66
CA LEU A 348 -11.05 -14.85 -15.45
C LEU A 348 -12.05 -15.69 -14.64
N ALA A 349 -13.35 -15.46 -14.83
CA ALA A 349 -14.42 -16.22 -14.21
C ALA A 349 -14.74 -17.55 -14.92
N LYS A 350 -14.10 -17.80 -16.08
CA LYS A 350 -14.40 -18.94 -16.97
C LYS A 350 -15.91 -19.06 -17.26
N PRO A 351 -16.54 -18.02 -17.82
CA PRO A 351 -17.98 -17.99 -18.07
C PRO A 351 -18.39 -19.01 -19.14
N ASP A 352 -19.66 -19.39 -19.14
CA ASP A 352 -20.25 -20.17 -20.23
C ASP A 352 -20.15 -19.42 -21.56
N SER A 353 -19.96 -20.17 -22.66
CA SER A 353 -19.84 -19.61 -24.01
C SER A 353 -21.04 -18.76 -24.43
N THR A 354 -22.23 -19.05 -23.89
CA THR A 354 -23.48 -18.31 -24.10
C THR A 354 -23.44 -16.90 -23.52
N VAL A 355 -22.80 -16.72 -22.36
CA VAL A 355 -22.65 -15.41 -21.70
C VAL A 355 -21.66 -14.54 -22.47
N ILE A 356 -20.61 -15.15 -23.04
CA ILE A 356 -19.65 -14.44 -23.90
C ILE A 356 -20.30 -14.04 -25.23
N ALA A 357 -21.02 -14.96 -25.88
CA ALA A 357 -21.62 -14.76 -27.21
C ALA A 357 -22.69 -13.65 -27.25
N GLN A 358 -23.36 -13.39 -26.13
CA GLN A 358 -24.38 -12.33 -26.04
C GLN A 358 -23.79 -10.92 -25.89
N ASN A 359 -22.50 -10.81 -25.55
CA ASN A 359 -21.84 -9.53 -25.34
C ASN A 359 -21.06 -9.10 -26.59
N LYS A 360 -20.82 -7.79 -26.76
CA LYS A 360 -19.84 -7.26 -27.74
C LYS A 360 -18.37 -7.57 -27.37
N LEU A 361 -18.12 -8.63 -26.59
CA LEU A 361 -16.80 -9.00 -26.09
C LEU A 361 -15.89 -9.47 -27.23
N CYS A 362 -16.39 -10.26 -28.18
CA CYS A 362 -15.60 -10.70 -29.33
C CYS A 362 -15.08 -9.51 -30.15
N ALA A 363 -15.93 -8.49 -30.37
CA ALA A 363 -15.53 -7.25 -31.02
C ALA A 363 -14.52 -6.44 -30.19
N ALA A 364 -14.64 -6.43 -28.86
CA ALA A 364 -13.65 -5.81 -27.98
C ALA A 364 -12.30 -6.53 -28.06
N VAL A 365 -12.30 -7.87 -28.05
CA VAL A 365 -11.08 -8.70 -28.18
C VAL A 365 -10.38 -8.46 -29.51
N ARG A 366 -11.10 -8.44 -30.63
CA ARG A 366 -10.53 -8.15 -31.96
C ARG A 366 -9.91 -6.75 -32.07
N ASN A 367 -10.30 -5.83 -31.18
CA ASN A 367 -9.73 -4.49 -31.12
C ASN A 367 -8.51 -4.36 -30.21
N LEU A 368 -8.14 -5.42 -29.48
CA LEU A 368 -6.97 -5.41 -28.61
C LEU A 368 -5.67 -5.36 -29.43
N PRO A 369 -4.66 -4.61 -28.96
CA PRO A 369 -3.30 -4.68 -29.51
C PRO A 369 -2.74 -6.10 -29.50
N SER A 370 -2.93 -6.84 -28.40
CA SER A 370 -2.42 -8.22 -28.27
C SER A 370 -3.02 -9.19 -29.30
N PHE A 371 -4.30 -9.01 -29.64
CA PHE A 371 -4.96 -9.81 -30.67
C PHE A 371 -4.36 -9.52 -32.05
N ARG A 372 -4.12 -8.23 -32.36
CA ARG A 372 -3.56 -7.84 -33.66
C ARG A 372 -2.15 -8.38 -33.86
N MET A 373 -1.28 -8.23 -32.86
CA MET A 373 0.07 -8.80 -32.89
C MET A 373 0.02 -10.31 -33.09
N PHE A 374 -0.81 -11.01 -32.31
CA PHE A 374 -0.97 -12.46 -32.44
C PHE A 374 -1.45 -12.89 -33.84
N CYS A 375 -2.37 -12.16 -34.45
CA CYS A 375 -2.79 -12.42 -35.82
C CYS A 375 -1.67 -12.14 -36.84
N GLU A 376 -0.85 -11.11 -36.65
CA GLU A 376 0.30 -10.81 -37.49
C GLU A 376 1.32 -11.96 -37.43
N ASP A 377 1.66 -12.43 -36.23
CA ASP A 377 2.56 -13.57 -36.01
C ASP A 377 2.05 -14.85 -36.70
N LEU A 378 0.77 -15.17 -36.53
CA LEU A 378 0.15 -16.33 -37.18
C LEU A 378 0.14 -16.22 -38.72
N VAL A 379 0.06 -15.02 -39.29
CA VAL A 379 0.16 -14.81 -40.74
C VAL A 379 1.59 -15.07 -41.20
N GLU A 380 2.60 -14.60 -40.46
CA GLU A 380 4.01 -14.86 -40.74
C GLU A 380 4.35 -16.36 -40.67
N GLU A 381 3.75 -17.09 -39.73
CA GLU A 381 3.86 -18.55 -39.61
C GLU A 381 3.10 -19.34 -40.71
N GLY A 382 2.29 -18.66 -41.53
CA GLY A 382 1.54 -19.27 -42.63
C GLY A 382 0.15 -19.81 -42.27
N SER A 383 -0.31 -19.59 -41.04
CA SER A 383 -1.60 -20.04 -40.49
C SER A 383 -2.78 -19.14 -40.89
N THR A 384 -2.85 -18.73 -42.15
CA THR A 384 -3.83 -17.75 -42.67
C THR A 384 -5.30 -18.15 -42.52
N LYS A 385 -5.60 -19.46 -42.47
CA LYS A 385 -6.96 -19.97 -42.23
C LYS A 385 -7.41 -19.71 -40.80
N GLN A 386 -6.56 -20.02 -39.83
CA GLN A 386 -6.84 -19.79 -38.42
C GLN A 386 -7.10 -18.30 -38.14
N VAL A 387 -6.31 -17.41 -38.75
CA VAL A 387 -6.49 -15.96 -38.61
C VAL A 387 -7.84 -15.50 -39.18
N ARG A 388 -8.25 -16.03 -40.34
CA ARG A 388 -9.58 -15.74 -40.90
C ARG A 388 -10.69 -16.19 -39.96
N ASP A 389 -10.58 -17.42 -39.45
CA ASP A 389 -11.59 -17.99 -38.54
C ASP A 389 -11.68 -17.16 -37.25
N MET A 390 -10.56 -16.69 -36.67
CA MET A 390 -10.57 -15.79 -35.50
C MET A 390 -11.19 -14.41 -35.78
N LEU A 391 -11.07 -13.90 -37.00
CA LEU A 391 -11.61 -12.59 -37.39
C LEU A 391 -13.11 -12.64 -37.74
N GLU A 392 -13.56 -13.71 -38.38
CA GLU A 392 -14.91 -13.81 -38.95
C GLU A 392 -15.87 -14.66 -38.09
N ASP A 393 -15.38 -15.67 -37.37
CA ASP A 393 -16.19 -16.61 -36.59
C ASP A 393 -16.10 -16.31 -35.08
N ASP A 394 -17.23 -15.88 -34.50
CA ASP A 394 -17.36 -15.62 -33.06
C ASP A 394 -17.32 -16.92 -32.23
N GLU A 395 -17.91 -18.02 -32.73
CA GLU A 395 -17.95 -19.29 -32.00
C GLU A 395 -16.54 -19.89 -31.91
N TYR A 396 -15.78 -19.83 -33.00
CA TYR A 396 -14.37 -20.25 -33.02
C TYR A 396 -13.53 -19.46 -32.01
N LEU A 397 -13.66 -18.13 -32.02
CA LEU A 397 -12.91 -17.27 -31.10
C LEU A 397 -13.25 -17.58 -29.63
N ILE A 398 -14.53 -17.76 -29.29
CA ILE A 398 -14.98 -18.08 -27.93
C ILE A 398 -14.42 -19.42 -27.44
N GLN A 399 -14.26 -20.40 -28.33
CA GLN A 399 -13.69 -21.71 -27.98
C GLN A 399 -12.18 -21.67 -27.76
N GLU A 400 -11.46 -20.80 -28.48
CA GLU A 400 -10.01 -20.68 -28.39
C GLU A 400 -9.53 -19.78 -27.24
N MET A 401 -10.28 -18.70 -26.90
CA MET A 401 -9.89 -17.75 -25.84
C MET A 401 -9.49 -18.44 -24.52
N PRO A 402 -10.26 -19.40 -23.96
CA PRO A 402 -9.90 -20.03 -22.68
C PRO A 402 -8.59 -20.83 -22.76
N LYS A 403 -8.32 -21.50 -23.90
CA LYS A 403 -7.11 -22.31 -24.09
C LYS A 403 -5.86 -21.43 -24.07
N TYR A 404 -5.89 -20.33 -24.82
CA TYR A 404 -4.79 -19.36 -24.83
C TYR A 404 -4.64 -18.65 -23.49
N LEU A 405 -5.75 -18.31 -22.83
CA LEU A 405 -5.73 -17.71 -21.51
C LEU A 405 -5.02 -18.62 -20.49
N GLU A 406 -5.40 -19.88 -20.40
CA GLU A 406 -4.78 -20.84 -19.47
C GLU A 406 -3.29 -21.07 -19.77
N ALA A 407 -2.95 -21.21 -21.06
CA ALA A 407 -1.55 -21.36 -21.49
C ALA A 407 -0.71 -20.12 -21.14
N ASN A 408 -1.23 -18.92 -21.36
CA ASN A 408 -0.52 -17.67 -21.10
C ASN A 408 -0.43 -17.35 -19.59
N GLN A 409 -1.45 -17.73 -18.80
CA GLN A 409 -1.38 -17.72 -17.34
C GLN A 409 -0.28 -18.65 -16.82
N GLN A 410 -0.10 -19.84 -17.43
CA GLN A 410 1.01 -20.73 -17.08
C GLN A 410 2.37 -20.10 -17.43
N ARG A 411 2.50 -19.46 -18.60
CA ARG A 411 3.72 -18.73 -18.96
C ARG A 411 4.04 -17.62 -17.94
N MET A 412 3.02 -16.90 -17.46
CA MET A 412 3.20 -15.88 -16.43
C MET A 412 3.69 -16.48 -15.10
N ARG A 413 3.15 -17.64 -14.68
CA ARG A 413 3.69 -18.38 -13.52
C ARG A 413 5.16 -18.75 -13.71
N ASN A 414 5.54 -19.21 -14.90
CA ASN A 414 6.92 -19.56 -15.22
C ASN A 414 7.86 -18.33 -15.15
N ILE A 415 7.41 -17.14 -15.59
CA ILE A 415 8.19 -15.90 -15.46
C ILE A 415 8.51 -15.61 -13.98
N PHE A 416 7.51 -15.65 -13.10
CA PHE A 416 7.73 -15.38 -11.68
C PHE A 416 8.53 -16.50 -10.98
N GLN A 417 8.42 -17.75 -11.42
CA GLN A 417 9.32 -18.82 -10.99
C GLN A 417 10.77 -18.54 -11.40
N ALA A 418 11.01 -18.11 -12.64
CA ALA A 418 12.33 -17.71 -13.14
C ALA A 418 12.91 -16.53 -12.34
N VAL A 419 12.09 -15.54 -11.99
CA VAL A 419 12.50 -14.44 -11.10
C VAL A 419 12.96 -14.95 -9.73
N ARG A 420 12.24 -15.91 -9.14
CA ARG A 420 12.63 -16.53 -7.86
C ARG A 420 13.94 -17.31 -8.00
N VAL A 421 14.14 -18.05 -9.09
CA VAL A 421 15.41 -18.73 -9.38
C VAL A 421 16.56 -17.73 -9.42
N VAL A 422 16.42 -16.63 -10.16
CA VAL A 422 17.43 -15.58 -10.22
C VAL A 422 17.68 -14.97 -8.83
N HIS A 423 16.62 -14.66 -8.09
CA HIS A 423 16.75 -14.10 -6.75
C HIS A 423 17.51 -15.03 -5.79
N VAL A 424 17.16 -16.33 -5.76
CA VAL A 424 17.84 -17.33 -4.93
C VAL A 424 19.31 -17.48 -5.32
N CYS A 425 19.63 -17.53 -6.61
CA CYS A 425 21.01 -17.57 -7.07
C CYS A 425 21.81 -16.33 -6.62
N LEU A 426 21.19 -15.15 -6.67
CA LEU A 426 21.81 -13.89 -6.24
C LEU A 426 22.02 -13.80 -4.72
N GLN A 427 21.30 -14.54 -3.89
CA GLN A 427 21.55 -14.58 -2.44
C GLN A 427 22.92 -15.17 -2.10
N TYR A 428 23.49 -16.00 -2.99
CA TYR A 428 24.82 -16.59 -2.82
C TYR A 428 25.94 -15.75 -3.45
N THR A 429 25.61 -14.62 -4.10
CA THR A 429 26.61 -13.70 -4.64
C THR A 429 27.01 -12.66 -3.60
N GLN A 430 28.30 -12.33 -3.53
CA GLN A 430 28.81 -11.27 -2.65
C GLN A 430 28.62 -9.88 -3.27
N SER A 431 27.53 -9.67 -4.03
CA SER A 431 27.28 -8.38 -4.67
C SER A 431 26.94 -7.32 -3.61
N ALA A 432 27.53 -6.13 -3.74
CA ALA A 432 27.35 -5.01 -2.80
C ALA A 432 25.92 -4.44 -2.78
N LYS A 433 25.09 -4.79 -3.78
CA LYS A 433 23.65 -4.49 -3.82
C LYS A 433 22.88 -5.79 -3.87
N LYS A 434 22.24 -6.18 -2.75
CA LYS A 434 21.24 -7.24 -2.77
C LYS A 434 20.12 -6.80 -3.72
N ALA A 435 19.96 -7.49 -4.85
CA ALA A 435 18.88 -7.19 -5.77
C ALA A 435 17.55 -7.52 -5.10
N ASN A 436 16.66 -6.53 -5.00
CA ASN A 436 15.35 -6.75 -4.42
C ASN A 436 14.45 -7.52 -5.40
N VAL A 437 13.53 -8.34 -4.88
CA VAL A 437 12.59 -9.11 -5.71
C VAL A 437 11.78 -8.17 -6.61
N SER A 438 11.41 -7.00 -6.08
CA SER A 438 10.72 -5.94 -6.82
C SER A 438 11.44 -5.53 -8.11
N ASP A 439 12.74 -5.31 -8.03
CA ASP A 439 13.55 -4.81 -9.15
C ASP A 439 13.72 -5.89 -10.21
N LEU A 440 13.90 -7.15 -9.77
CA LEU A 440 13.95 -8.31 -10.67
C LEU A 440 12.62 -8.52 -11.37
N SER A 441 11.50 -8.43 -10.64
CA SER A 441 10.15 -8.53 -11.21
C SER A 441 9.86 -7.41 -12.21
N VAL A 442 10.24 -6.16 -11.92
CA VAL A 442 10.05 -5.03 -12.86
C VAL A 442 10.82 -5.27 -14.16
N ARG A 443 12.05 -5.79 -14.10
CA ARG A 443 12.85 -6.13 -15.28
C ARG A 443 12.35 -7.36 -16.04
N ALA A 444 11.82 -8.35 -15.34
CA ALA A 444 11.20 -9.52 -15.96
C ALA A 444 9.92 -9.12 -16.72
N LEU A 445 9.09 -8.30 -16.09
CA LEU A 445 7.85 -7.79 -16.67
C LEU A 445 8.09 -6.83 -17.85
N SER A 446 9.30 -6.28 -17.99
CA SER A 446 9.70 -5.50 -19.16
C SER A 446 10.37 -6.31 -20.27
N GLY A 447 10.61 -7.61 -20.07
CA GLY A 447 11.37 -8.45 -21.00
C GLY A 447 12.89 -8.19 -21.01
N GLU A 448 13.41 -7.37 -20.10
CA GLU A 448 14.83 -6.95 -20.08
C GLU A 448 15.70 -7.82 -19.15
N LEU A 449 15.11 -8.74 -18.37
CA LEU A 449 15.85 -9.49 -17.36
C LEU A 449 16.87 -10.48 -17.95
N SER A 450 16.52 -11.18 -19.04
CA SER A 450 17.37 -12.19 -19.68
C SER A 450 18.70 -11.61 -20.18
N GLU A 451 18.67 -10.41 -20.75
CA GLU A 451 19.83 -9.67 -21.27
C GLU A 451 20.50 -8.77 -20.23
N SER A 452 20.02 -8.80 -18.98
CA SER A 452 20.52 -7.89 -17.95
C SER A 452 21.89 -8.30 -17.44
N PRO A 453 22.74 -7.33 -17.03
CA PRO A 453 24.04 -7.63 -16.42
C PRO A 453 23.92 -8.41 -15.10
N ILE A 454 22.72 -8.41 -14.49
CA ILE A 454 22.43 -9.18 -13.28
C ILE A 454 22.48 -10.68 -13.57
N VAL A 455 21.89 -11.12 -14.70
CA VAL A 455 21.91 -12.53 -15.09
C VAL A 455 23.32 -12.96 -15.52
N GLU A 456 24.06 -12.08 -16.19
CA GLU A 456 25.47 -12.34 -16.53
C GLU A 456 26.34 -12.50 -15.26
N GLU A 457 26.17 -11.61 -14.27
CA GLU A 457 26.85 -11.70 -12.97
C GLU A 457 26.44 -12.97 -12.21
N MET A 458 25.15 -13.31 -12.22
CA MET A 458 24.63 -14.55 -11.62
C MET A 458 25.26 -15.79 -12.25
N VAL A 459 25.34 -15.86 -13.58
CA VAL A 459 25.97 -16.98 -14.29
C VAL A 459 27.48 -17.06 -13.98
N ALA A 460 28.16 -15.91 -13.99
CA ALA A 460 29.60 -15.85 -13.70
C ALA A 460 29.92 -16.29 -12.26
N THR A 461 29.09 -15.90 -11.30
CA THR A 461 29.24 -16.27 -9.89
C THR A 461 28.89 -17.74 -9.65
N ALA A 462 27.81 -18.26 -10.26
CA ALA A 462 27.45 -19.67 -10.21
C ALA A 462 28.60 -20.57 -10.68
N LYS A 463 29.35 -20.15 -11.71
CA LYS A 463 30.55 -20.85 -12.19
C LYS A 463 31.68 -20.91 -11.15
N THR A 464 31.74 -19.99 -10.20
CA THR A 464 32.83 -19.87 -9.22
C THR A 464 32.49 -20.43 -7.83
N LEU A 465 31.26 -20.91 -7.62
CA LEU A 465 30.81 -21.46 -6.35
C LEU A 465 31.61 -22.71 -5.95
N ASP A 466 31.81 -22.85 -4.65
CA ASP A 466 32.37 -24.03 -3.99
C ASP A 466 31.30 -25.10 -3.76
N SER A 467 31.74 -26.36 -3.62
CA SER A 467 30.83 -27.52 -3.58
C SER A 467 29.77 -27.45 -2.49
N ASP A 468 30.12 -26.88 -1.33
CA ASP A 468 29.21 -26.79 -0.18
C ASP A 468 28.05 -25.82 -0.47
N LYS A 469 28.35 -24.65 -1.04
CA LYS A 469 27.34 -23.66 -1.43
C LYS A 469 26.56 -24.09 -2.66
N LEU A 470 27.20 -24.79 -3.60
CA LEU A 470 26.52 -25.36 -4.75
C LEU A 470 25.49 -26.41 -4.31
N GLY A 471 25.83 -27.25 -3.33
CA GLY A 471 24.91 -28.21 -2.72
C GLY A 471 23.71 -27.52 -2.08
N GLU A 472 23.94 -26.48 -1.27
CA GLU A 472 22.84 -25.70 -0.67
C GLU A 472 21.97 -25.02 -1.74
N LEU A 473 22.59 -24.45 -2.78
CA LEU A 473 21.89 -23.84 -3.90
C LEU A 473 21.02 -24.86 -4.64
N LEU A 474 21.53 -26.04 -4.97
CA LEU A 474 20.78 -27.10 -5.66
C LEU A 474 19.59 -27.57 -4.85
N VAL A 475 19.73 -27.73 -3.53
CA VAL A 475 18.60 -28.08 -2.64
C VAL A 475 17.51 -27.01 -2.71
N ARG A 476 17.88 -25.72 -2.68
CA ARG A 476 16.90 -24.62 -2.79
C ARG A 476 16.30 -24.52 -4.19
N LEU A 477 17.09 -24.77 -5.23
CA LEU A 477 16.62 -24.75 -6.62
C LEU A 477 15.70 -25.93 -6.93
N GLY A 478 15.96 -27.12 -6.39
CA GLY A 478 15.09 -28.30 -6.54
C GLY A 478 13.70 -28.12 -5.96
N ALA A 479 13.52 -27.21 -4.99
CA ALA A 479 12.21 -26.81 -4.49
C ALA A 479 11.44 -25.87 -5.43
N ILE A 480 12.10 -25.30 -6.45
CA ILE A 480 11.54 -24.27 -7.34
C ILE A 480 11.45 -24.78 -8.80
N ILE A 481 12.50 -25.44 -9.29
CA ILE A 481 12.61 -25.98 -10.63
C ILE A 481 12.22 -27.46 -10.61
N THR A 482 11.03 -27.77 -11.09
CA THR A 482 10.59 -29.17 -11.29
C THR A 482 11.15 -29.70 -12.62
N ASN A 483 12.44 -29.99 -12.68
CA ASN A 483 13.10 -30.58 -13.85
C ASN A 483 13.90 -31.83 -13.44
N PRO A 484 13.68 -33.01 -14.06
CA PRO A 484 14.40 -34.24 -13.73
C PRO A 484 15.93 -34.09 -13.87
N GLU A 485 16.41 -33.21 -14.74
CA GLU A 485 17.85 -32.95 -14.87
C GLU A 485 18.44 -32.30 -13.61
N ALA A 486 17.69 -31.46 -12.90
CA ALA A 486 18.15 -30.86 -11.64
C ALA A 486 18.38 -31.93 -10.56
N ASP A 487 17.50 -32.92 -10.47
CA ASP A 487 17.63 -34.06 -9.54
C ASP A 487 18.86 -34.91 -9.87
N THR A 488 19.14 -35.14 -11.17
CA THR A 488 20.33 -35.88 -11.58
C THR A 488 21.63 -35.14 -11.22
N ILE A 489 21.66 -33.82 -11.41
CA ILE A 489 22.82 -32.98 -11.07
C ILE A 489 23.07 -33.00 -9.56
N GLN A 490 21.99 -33.00 -8.75
CA GLN A 490 22.09 -33.08 -7.30
C GLN A 490 22.64 -34.43 -6.83
N GLU A 491 22.18 -35.54 -7.43
CA GLU A 491 22.67 -36.87 -7.10
C GLU A 491 24.13 -37.09 -7.55
N ASP A 492 24.50 -36.60 -8.73
CA ASP A 492 25.89 -36.62 -9.23
C ASP A 492 26.82 -35.81 -8.32
N LEU A 493 26.38 -34.65 -7.81
CA LEU A 493 27.15 -33.88 -6.84
C LEU A 493 27.31 -34.63 -5.51
N ARG A 494 26.24 -35.29 -5.04
CA ARG A 494 26.25 -36.07 -3.79
C ARG A 494 27.21 -37.24 -3.85
N THR A 495 27.18 -38.01 -4.95
CA THR A 495 28.10 -39.15 -5.16
C THR A 495 29.57 -38.70 -5.23
N LEU A 496 29.83 -37.55 -5.86
CA LEU A 496 31.16 -36.96 -5.93
C LEU A 496 31.66 -36.52 -4.55
N LEU A 497 30.80 -35.91 -3.73
CA LEU A 497 31.11 -35.51 -2.36
C LEU A 497 31.36 -36.71 -1.42
N GLU A 498 30.56 -37.77 -1.52
CA GLU A 498 30.76 -39.01 -0.74
C GLU A 498 32.13 -39.65 -1.05
N THR A 499 32.56 -39.59 -2.32
CA THR A 499 33.87 -40.09 -2.76
C THR A 499 35.05 -39.23 -2.25
N CYS A 500 34.80 -37.98 -1.85
CA CYS A 500 35.83 -36.98 -1.53
C CYS A 500 35.98 -36.66 -0.02
N SER A 501 35.52 -37.54 0.88
CA SER A 501 35.35 -37.39 2.34
C SER A 501 36.55 -36.89 3.20
N GLY A 502 37.65 -36.39 2.62
CA GLY A 502 38.84 -35.91 3.36
C GLY A 502 39.57 -34.68 2.79
N SER A 503 39.11 -34.08 1.69
CA SER A 503 39.70 -32.85 1.13
C SER A 503 38.69 -31.70 1.27
N GLY A 504 39.15 -30.47 1.49
CA GLY A 504 38.27 -29.30 1.65
C GLY A 504 37.35 -29.05 0.43
N PRO A 505 36.48 -28.02 0.49
CA PRO A 505 35.44 -27.80 -0.51
C PRO A 505 36.02 -27.72 -1.93
N LEU A 506 35.42 -28.48 -2.85
CA LEU A 506 35.84 -28.54 -4.23
C LEU A 506 35.54 -27.21 -4.92
N ARG A 507 36.44 -26.80 -5.81
CA ARG A 507 36.33 -25.54 -6.56
C ARG A 507 36.44 -25.82 -8.04
N SER A 508 35.65 -25.09 -8.82
CA SER A 508 35.64 -25.20 -10.28
C SER A 508 36.93 -24.67 -10.88
N GLY A 509 37.21 -25.07 -12.12
CA GLY A 509 38.33 -24.55 -12.91
C GLY A 509 38.30 -23.03 -13.15
N TYR A 510 37.17 -22.37 -12.90
CA TYR A 510 36.95 -20.94 -13.07
C TYR A 510 37.41 -20.07 -11.88
N ASN A 511 37.81 -20.68 -10.76
CA ASN A 511 38.27 -19.94 -9.58
C ASN A 511 39.70 -19.41 -9.79
N ILE A 512 39.96 -18.13 -9.46
CA ILE A 512 41.20 -17.39 -9.76
C ILE A 512 42.47 -18.11 -9.26
N ASN A 513 42.36 -18.92 -8.22
CA ASN A 513 43.45 -19.71 -7.65
C ASN A 513 43.94 -20.88 -8.54
N SER A 514 43.28 -21.18 -9.66
CA SER A 514 43.71 -22.20 -10.64
C SER A 514 44.63 -21.65 -11.74
N THR A 515 44.83 -20.32 -11.81
CA THR A 515 45.67 -19.69 -12.84
C THR A 515 47.12 -19.58 -12.40
N VAL A 516 48.03 -20.31 -13.06
CA VAL A 516 49.47 -20.23 -12.81
C VAL A 516 50.13 -19.41 -13.92
N THR A 517 50.81 -18.33 -13.57
CA THR A 517 51.68 -17.60 -14.51
C THR A 517 52.87 -18.46 -14.89
N LYS A 518 52.87 -19.02 -16.10
CA LYS A 518 54.04 -19.68 -16.68
C LYS A 518 54.91 -18.60 -17.33
N THR A 519 56.10 -18.36 -16.77
CA THR A 519 57.15 -17.58 -17.44
C THR A 519 57.85 -18.47 -18.46
N THR A 520 57.64 -18.20 -19.75
CA THR A 520 58.43 -18.84 -20.82
C THR A 520 59.47 -17.86 -21.35
N VAL A 521 60.73 -18.28 -21.35
CA VAL A 521 61.84 -17.51 -21.92
C VAL A 521 62.05 -18.00 -23.34
N VAL A 522 61.64 -17.20 -24.33
CA VAL A 522 61.94 -17.45 -25.74
C VAL A 522 62.77 -16.29 -26.24
N GLN A 523 64.02 -16.58 -26.64
CA GLN A 523 64.97 -15.63 -27.23
C GLN A 523 65.07 -14.29 -26.45
N GLN A 524 65.52 -14.37 -25.18
CA GLN A 524 65.85 -13.22 -24.33
C GLN A 524 64.72 -12.22 -24.00
N ARG A 525 63.45 -12.51 -24.35
CA ARG A 525 62.27 -11.78 -23.84
C ARG A 525 61.43 -12.70 -22.97
N ILE A 526 61.14 -12.26 -21.74
CA ILE A 526 60.23 -12.97 -20.82
C ILE A 526 58.81 -12.73 -21.33
N ARG A 527 58.12 -13.79 -21.77
CA ARG A 527 56.67 -13.75 -22.00
C ARG A 527 55.97 -14.45 -20.85
N LEU A 528 55.15 -13.68 -20.14
CA LEU A 528 54.22 -14.18 -19.13
C LEU A 528 52.97 -14.69 -19.85
N SER A 529 52.80 -16.01 -19.92
CA SER A 529 51.54 -16.61 -20.36
C SER A 529 50.76 -17.12 -19.14
N LYS A 530 49.49 -16.74 -19.04
CA LYS A 530 48.57 -17.34 -18.06
C LYS A 530 48.21 -18.74 -18.57
N GLY A 531 48.63 -19.78 -17.87
CA GLY A 531 48.20 -21.16 -18.12
C GLY A 531 47.33 -21.66 -16.97
N GLN A 532 46.29 -22.42 -17.26
CA GLN A 532 45.55 -23.16 -16.22
C GLN A 532 46.50 -24.18 -15.57
N ALA A 533 46.45 -24.31 -14.24
CA ALA A 533 47.10 -25.38 -13.50
C ALA A 533 46.54 -26.74 -13.96
N ASP A 534 47.32 -27.82 -13.81
CA ASP A 534 46.82 -29.18 -13.99
C ASP A 534 45.72 -29.42 -12.94
N LEU A 535 44.46 -29.30 -13.36
CA LEU A 535 43.28 -29.51 -12.52
C LEU A 535 43.25 -30.99 -12.10
N SER A 536 42.95 -31.28 -10.83
CA SER A 536 42.71 -32.67 -10.40
C SER A 536 41.51 -33.26 -11.14
N GLU A 537 41.48 -34.58 -11.34
CA GLU A 537 40.34 -35.27 -12.00
C GLU A 537 39.00 -34.91 -11.34
N GLN A 538 38.98 -34.81 -10.01
CA GLN A 538 37.83 -34.39 -9.22
C GLN A 538 37.37 -32.94 -9.49
N ALA A 539 38.31 -32.02 -9.74
CA ALA A 539 37.98 -30.63 -10.09
C ALA A 539 37.41 -30.53 -11.52
N VAL A 540 37.81 -31.43 -12.43
CA VAL A 540 37.24 -31.53 -13.78
C VAL A 540 35.81 -32.06 -13.71
N GLU A 541 35.57 -33.14 -12.96
CA GLU A 541 34.21 -33.66 -12.75
C GLU A 541 33.28 -32.64 -12.09
N TYR A 542 33.76 -31.94 -11.05
CA TYR A 542 33.01 -30.84 -10.42
C TYR A 542 32.73 -29.70 -11.41
N THR A 543 33.68 -29.34 -12.28
CA THR A 543 33.47 -28.31 -13.31
C THR A 543 32.40 -28.74 -14.31
N ASN A 544 32.35 -30.02 -14.70
CA ASN A 544 31.30 -30.54 -15.60
C ASN A 544 29.91 -30.46 -14.96
N ILE A 545 29.79 -30.72 -13.64
CA ILE A 545 28.52 -30.58 -12.90
C ILE A 545 28.08 -29.10 -12.89
N VAL A 546 29.01 -28.18 -12.62
CA VAL A 546 28.75 -26.74 -12.65
C VAL A 546 28.32 -26.27 -14.05
N ASP A 547 28.97 -26.74 -15.11
CA ASP A 547 28.61 -26.38 -16.49
C ASP A 547 27.23 -26.91 -16.88
N ARG A 548 26.87 -28.14 -16.47
CA ARG A 548 25.52 -28.69 -16.65
C ARG A 548 24.46 -27.86 -15.93
N LEU A 549 24.73 -27.44 -14.69
CA LEU A 549 23.81 -26.58 -13.94
C LEU A 549 23.63 -25.21 -14.62
N VAL A 550 24.73 -24.58 -15.05
CA VAL A 550 24.69 -23.29 -15.73
C VAL A 550 23.92 -23.41 -17.05
N ALA A 551 24.15 -24.47 -17.82
CA ALA A 551 23.40 -24.73 -19.05
C ALA A 551 21.90 -24.90 -18.77
N LEU A 552 21.52 -25.68 -17.75
CA LEU A 552 20.13 -25.86 -17.33
C LEU A 552 19.49 -24.51 -16.95
N LEU A 553 20.18 -23.69 -16.15
CA LEU A 553 19.70 -22.36 -15.76
C LEU A 553 19.51 -21.45 -16.98
N GLN A 554 20.47 -21.44 -17.91
CA GLN A 554 20.37 -20.62 -19.13
C GLN A 554 19.21 -21.04 -20.02
N VAL A 555 19.01 -22.35 -20.23
CA VAL A 555 17.87 -22.87 -20.99
C VAL A 555 16.56 -22.49 -20.31
N HIS A 556 16.44 -22.77 -19.01
CA HIS A 556 15.24 -22.45 -18.24
C HIS A 556 14.89 -20.96 -18.26
N LEU A 557 15.88 -20.07 -18.08
CA LEU A 557 15.66 -18.64 -18.12
C LEU A 557 15.29 -18.15 -19.53
N THR A 558 15.90 -18.70 -20.58
CA THR A 558 15.58 -18.31 -21.97
C THR A 558 14.17 -18.72 -22.37
N GLU A 559 13.72 -19.91 -21.94
CA GLU A 559 12.37 -20.41 -22.21
C GLU A 559 11.29 -19.71 -21.37
N SER A 560 11.64 -19.31 -20.14
CA SER A 560 10.66 -18.75 -19.19
C SER A 560 10.56 -17.23 -19.22
N LEU A 561 11.66 -16.51 -19.45
CA LEU A 561 11.70 -15.04 -19.47
C LEU A 561 11.30 -14.48 -20.83
N ILE A 562 10.02 -14.56 -21.13
CA ILE A 562 9.39 -13.91 -22.28
C ILE A 562 8.82 -12.55 -21.88
N ASN A 563 8.65 -11.66 -22.86
CA ASN A 563 7.98 -10.38 -22.63
C ASN A 563 6.46 -10.60 -22.47
N PRO A 564 5.87 -10.23 -21.31
CA PRO A 564 4.44 -10.45 -21.07
C PRO A 564 3.50 -9.71 -22.03
N GLN A 565 3.94 -8.59 -22.61
CA GLN A 565 3.12 -7.77 -23.52
C GLN A 565 2.92 -8.43 -24.89
N ASP A 566 3.76 -9.40 -25.23
CA ASP A 566 3.67 -10.15 -26.48
C ASP A 566 2.66 -11.32 -26.37
N LEU A 567 2.13 -11.57 -25.18
CA LEU A 567 1.14 -12.63 -24.96
C LEU A 567 -0.26 -12.18 -25.42
N PHE A 568 -0.92 -13.04 -26.19
CA PHE A 568 -2.33 -12.86 -26.54
C PHE A 568 -3.22 -12.79 -25.29
N LEU A 569 -4.13 -11.79 -25.23
CA LEU A 569 -5.04 -11.53 -24.12
C LEU A 569 -4.35 -11.16 -22.79
N HIS A 570 -3.10 -10.69 -22.80
CA HIS A 570 -2.45 -10.25 -21.57
C HIS A 570 -3.27 -9.19 -20.83
N GLU A 571 -4.03 -8.34 -21.54
CA GLU A 571 -4.88 -7.32 -20.94
C GLU A 571 -5.98 -7.89 -20.03
N ALA A 572 -6.33 -9.18 -20.16
CA ALA A 572 -7.31 -9.86 -19.33
C ALA A 572 -6.74 -10.33 -17.97
N PHE A 573 -5.44 -10.64 -17.89
CA PHE A 573 -4.80 -11.20 -16.69
C PHE A 573 -3.59 -10.41 -16.19
N LEU A 574 -3.20 -9.34 -16.86
CA LEU A 574 -2.12 -8.44 -16.47
C LEU A 574 -2.68 -7.01 -16.33
N PHE A 575 -2.60 -6.45 -15.13
CA PHE A 575 -3.01 -5.07 -14.88
C PHE A 575 -1.79 -4.15 -14.80
N ASP A 576 -1.64 -3.26 -15.80
CA ASP A 576 -0.48 -2.36 -15.89
C ASP A 576 -0.82 -0.86 -15.97
N LEU A 577 -2.06 -0.48 -15.65
CA LEU A 577 -2.49 0.91 -15.75
C LEU A 577 -2.05 1.72 -14.51
N ARG A 578 -1.08 2.63 -14.70
CA ARG A 578 -0.50 3.47 -13.63
C ARG A 578 -1.45 4.55 -13.08
N ASN A 579 -2.25 5.17 -13.94
CA ASN A 579 -2.97 6.40 -13.61
C ASN A 579 -3.94 6.26 -12.42
N PRO A 580 -4.78 5.20 -12.33
CA PRO A 580 -5.70 5.05 -11.20
C PRO A 580 -5.01 5.05 -9.83
N LEU A 581 -3.85 4.38 -9.73
CA LEU A 581 -3.08 4.33 -8.49
C LEU A 581 -2.44 5.67 -8.18
N LYS A 582 -1.83 6.33 -9.17
CA LYS A 582 -1.16 7.60 -8.97
C LYS A 582 -2.13 8.72 -8.58
N GLU A 583 -3.30 8.78 -9.22
CA GLU A 583 -4.31 9.81 -8.92
C GLU A 583 -4.97 9.59 -7.56
N THR A 584 -5.14 8.34 -7.12
CA THR A 584 -5.82 8.02 -5.86
C THR A 584 -4.88 8.08 -4.65
N PHE A 585 -3.67 7.52 -4.76
CA PHE A 585 -2.74 7.39 -3.61
C PHE A 585 -1.64 8.45 -3.58
N ALA A 586 -1.37 9.13 -4.70
CA ALA A 586 -0.45 10.26 -4.77
C ALA A 586 -1.09 11.47 -5.47
N PRO A 587 -2.29 11.93 -5.01
CA PRO A 587 -3.00 13.02 -5.64
C PRO A 587 -2.14 14.29 -5.61
N ARG A 588 -2.12 15.01 -6.73
CA ARG A 588 -1.42 16.30 -6.88
C ARG A 588 -2.44 17.44 -7.01
N PRO A 589 -3.26 17.74 -5.97
CA PRO A 589 -4.34 18.71 -6.08
C PRO A 589 -3.82 20.11 -6.40
N ARG A 590 -2.66 20.49 -5.83
CA ARG A 590 -2.02 21.76 -6.15
C ARG A 590 -1.68 21.88 -7.64
N PHE A 591 -1.00 20.86 -8.20
CA PHE A 591 -0.67 20.83 -9.63
C PHE A 591 -1.93 20.92 -10.50
N ALA A 592 -2.99 20.20 -10.14
CA ALA A 592 -4.25 20.21 -10.89
C ALA A 592 -4.91 21.59 -10.86
N ILE A 593 -4.95 22.26 -9.70
CA ILE A 593 -5.48 23.62 -9.56
C ILE A 593 -4.62 24.63 -10.35
N GLU A 594 -3.29 24.57 -10.20
CA GLU A 594 -2.38 25.47 -10.91
C GLU A 594 -2.48 25.29 -12.42
N ARG A 595 -2.59 24.04 -12.91
CA ARG A 595 -2.81 23.75 -14.33
C ARG A 595 -4.18 24.23 -14.81
N ALA A 596 -5.25 23.99 -14.06
CA ALA A 596 -6.59 24.46 -14.45
C ALA A 596 -6.68 25.99 -14.49
N LEU A 597 -5.98 26.70 -13.61
CA LEU A 597 -5.93 28.15 -13.61
C LEU A 597 -4.99 28.71 -14.69
N ALA A 598 -3.86 28.05 -14.97
CA ALA A 598 -2.90 28.46 -16.00
C ALA A 598 -3.38 28.14 -17.42
N THR A 599 -3.94 26.96 -17.65
CA THR A 599 -4.42 26.44 -18.95
C THR A 599 -5.85 25.89 -18.84
N PRO A 600 -6.87 26.75 -18.65
CA PRO A 600 -8.26 26.29 -18.42
C PRO A 600 -8.86 25.47 -19.56
N PHE A 601 -8.41 25.71 -20.80
CA PHE A 601 -8.90 24.99 -21.99
C PHE A 601 -8.38 23.55 -22.10
N ASP A 602 -7.45 23.12 -21.25
CA ASP A 602 -7.13 21.69 -21.10
C ASP A 602 -8.35 20.91 -20.55
N TYR A 603 -9.22 21.58 -19.80
CA TYR A 603 -10.39 20.99 -19.14
C TYR A 603 -11.72 21.44 -19.77
N LEU A 604 -11.76 22.65 -20.32
CA LEU A 604 -12.93 23.22 -20.99
C LEU A 604 -12.85 22.93 -22.49
N LEU A 605 -13.79 22.15 -23.02
CA LEU A 605 -13.96 21.94 -24.46
C LEU A 605 -14.32 23.28 -25.13
N SER A 606 -13.32 23.97 -25.70
CA SER A 606 -13.50 25.20 -26.47
C SER A 606 -13.35 24.92 -27.96
N SER A 607 -14.21 25.52 -28.78
CA SER A 607 -14.25 25.35 -30.24
C SER A 607 -13.16 26.11 -31.00
N SER A 608 -12.12 26.61 -30.33
CA SER A 608 -11.10 27.46 -30.95
C SER A 608 -9.72 26.80 -30.88
N ASP A 609 -9.20 26.42 -32.04
CA ASP A 609 -7.86 25.89 -32.37
C ASP A 609 -6.69 26.83 -32.02
N VAL A 610 -6.79 27.63 -30.96
CA VAL A 610 -5.76 28.60 -30.62
C VAL A 610 -4.96 28.07 -29.43
N THR A 611 -3.72 27.69 -29.71
CA THR A 611 -2.63 27.63 -28.73
C THR A 611 -2.45 29.02 -28.11
N MET A 612 -3.31 29.35 -27.14
CA MET A 612 -3.32 30.65 -26.46
C MET A 612 -2.19 30.70 -25.44
N ALA A 613 -0.98 31.08 -25.90
CA ALA A 613 0.11 31.52 -25.04
C ALA A 613 -0.12 32.94 -24.48
N LYS A 614 -1.27 33.57 -24.76
CA LYS A 614 -1.64 34.92 -24.32
C LYS A 614 -2.93 34.88 -23.51
N VAL A 615 -2.95 35.65 -22.42
CA VAL A 615 -4.14 35.93 -21.60
C VAL A 615 -5.23 36.50 -22.51
N SER A 616 -6.44 35.94 -22.46
CA SER A 616 -7.57 36.32 -23.31
C SER A 616 -8.83 36.48 -22.48
N ALA A 617 -9.70 37.43 -22.84
CA ALA A 617 -10.98 37.67 -22.17
C ALA A 617 -11.96 36.50 -22.32
N LYS A 618 -11.69 35.56 -23.24
CA LYS A 618 -12.44 34.31 -23.39
C LYS A 618 -12.16 33.29 -22.29
N GLN A 619 -11.12 33.50 -21.48
CA GLN A 619 -10.82 32.64 -20.33
C GLN A 619 -11.72 32.97 -19.14
N PRO A 620 -11.92 32.02 -18.20
CA PRO A 620 -12.56 32.33 -16.92
C PRO A 620 -11.83 33.46 -16.18
N ALA A 621 -12.59 34.38 -15.57
CA ALA A 621 -12.06 35.54 -14.85
C ALA A 621 -10.99 35.15 -13.80
N THR A 622 -11.19 34.04 -13.09
CA THR A 622 -10.26 33.54 -12.07
C THR A 622 -8.93 33.08 -12.67
N SER A 623 -8.93 32.51 -13.88
CA SER A 623 -7.72 32.13 -14.62
C SER A 623 -6.95 33.36 -15.11
N ILE A 624 -7.65 34.37 -15.65
CA ILE A 624 -7.05 35.64 -16.08
C ILE A 624 -6.34 36.31 -14.89
N LEU A 625 -7.05 36.43 -13.77
CA LEU A 625 -6.51 37.04 -12.56
C LEU A 625 -5.32 36.24 -12.00
N TYR A 626 -5.35 34.91 -12.09
CA TYR A 626 -4.25 34.04 -11.68
C TYR A 626 -3.00 34.20 -12.56
N GLN A 627 -3.15 34.31 -13.88
CA GLN A 627 -2.02 34.52 -14.79
C GLN A 627 -1.37 35.90 -14.56
N LEU A 628 -2.17 36.96 -14.43
CA LEU A 628 -1.67 38.30 -14.04
C LEU A 628 -1.03 38.29 -12.65
N TYR A 629 -1.60 37.50 -11.73
CA TYR A 629 -1.00 37.25 -10.43
C TYR A 629 0.38 36.61 -10.59
N LEU A 630 0.58 35.60 -11.43
CA LEU A 630 1.90 34.96 -11.60
C LEU A 630 2.97 35.96 -12.04
N ASP A 631 2.66 36.84 -12.97
CA ASP A 631 3.58 37.87 -13.50
C ASP A 631 3.93 38.98 -12.50
N SER A 632 3.13 39.12 -11.44
CA SER A 632 3.34 40.17 -10.42
C SER A 632 4.43 39.85 -9.39
N GLY A 633 4.88 40.84 -8.62
CA GLY A 633 5.83 40.65 -7.52
C GLY A 633 5.24 39.99 -6.27
N ALA A 634 6.05 39.77 -5.23
CA ALA A 634 5.60 39.16 -3.96
C ALA A 634 4.53 39.98 -3.20
N LEU A 635 4.50 41.30 -3.42
CA LEU A 635 3.48 42.21 -2.95
C LEU A 635 2.84 42.88 -4.17
N VAL A 636 1.54 42.72 -4.32
CA VAL A 636 0.77 43.19 -5.47
C VAL A 636 -0.16 44.31 -5.02
N ASN A 637 -0.06 45.47 -5.65
CA ASN A 637 -1.01 46.55 -5.44
C ASN A 637 -2.36 46.17 -6.08
N VAL A 638 -3.45 46.24 -5.31
CA VAL A 638 -4.78 45.84 -5.80
C VAL A 638 -5.22 46.71 -6.98
N HIS A 639 -4.88 48.00 -6.96
CA HIS A 639 -5.25 48.91 -8.05
C HIS A 639 -4.55 48.53 -9.36
N ASP A 640 -3.25 48.24 -9.33
CA ASP A 640 -2.49 47.88 -10.52
C ASP A 640 -2.96 46.54 -11.10
N LEU A 641 -3.31 45.60 -10.22
CA LEU A 641 -3.88 44.31 -10.61
C LEU A 641 -5.27 44.47 -11.26
N TRP A 642 -6.11 45.35 -10.72
CA TRP A 642 -7.40 45.70 -11.33
C TRP A 642 -7.22 46.32 -12.72
N GLN A 643 -6.31 47.28 -12.88
CA GLN A 643 -6.04 47.92 -14.18
C GLN A 643 -5.54 46.91 -15.21
N ALA A 644 -4.62 46.02 -14.82
CA ALA A 644 -4.14 44.95 -15.69
C ALA A 644 -5.26 43.97 -16.07
N PHE A 645 -6.14 43.62 -15.13
CA PHE A 645 -7.30 42.76 -15.38
C PHE A 645 -8.29 43.40 -16.36
N TYR A 646 -8.64 44.67 -16.13
CA TYR A 646 -9.57 45.42 -16.98
C TYR A 646 -9.04 45.57 -18.42
N GLY A 647 -7.73 45.84 -18.60
CA GLY A 647 -7.11 45.97 -19.92
C GLY A 647 -7.21 44.71 -20.81
N VAL A 648 -7.34 43.52 -20.22
CA VAL A 648 -7.57 42.27 -20.98
C VAL A 648 -8.92 42.29 -21.67
N PHE A 649 -9.96 42.83 -21.02
CA PHE A 649 -11.32 42.91 -21.57
C PHE A 649 -11.47 44.06 -22.58
N GLU A 650 -10.81 45.21 -22.34
CA GLU A 650 -10.81 46.33 -23.29
C GLU A 650 -10.20 45.96 -24.65
N THR A 651 -9.19 45.10 -24.66
CA THR A 651 -8.45 44.75 -25.89
C THR A 651 -9.25 43.82 -26.81
N GLU A 652 -10.18 43.03 -26.27
CA GLU A 652 -10.90 41.98 -27.03
C GLU A 652 -12.37 42.31 -27.33
N GLU A 653 -13.04 43.16 -26.54
CA GLU A 653 -14.43 43.55 -26.79
C GLU A 653 -14.52 44.91 -27.53
N ALA A 654 -14.62 44.85 -28.86
CA ALA A 654 -14.76 46.03 -29.74
C ALA A 654 -16.08 46.85 -29.54
N GLY A 655 -16.87 46.55 -28.51
CA GLY A 655 -18.19 47.11 -28.24
C GLY A 655 -18.37 47.78 -26.86
N GLY A 656 -17.29 47.95 -26.08
CA GLY A 656 -17.33 48.55 -24.74
C GLY A 656 -17.94 47.61 -23.70
N CYS A 657 -17.12 47.13 -22.76
CA CYS A 657 -17.57 46.28 -21.67
C CYS A 657 -18.16 47.14 -20.54
N ASP A 658 -19.20 46.66 -19.83
CA ASP A 658 -19.74 47.38 -18.66
C ASP A 658 -18.74 47.26 -17.48
N ASP A 659 -18.12 48.39 -17.10
CA ASP A 659 -17.18 48.50 -15.99
C ASP A 659 -17.67 47.83 -14.70
N ARG A 660 -18.97 47.89 -14.43
CA ARG A 660 -19.56 47.30 -13.21
C ARG A 660 -19.53 45.78 -13.26
N VAL A 661 -19.74 45.21 -14.44
CA VAL A 661 -19.70 43.75 -14.66
C VAL A 661 -18.27 43.27 -14.52
N VAL A 662 -17.30 43.91 -15.18
CA VAL A 662 -15.88 43.52 -15.07
C VAL A 662 -15.38 43.65 -13.62
N MET A 663 -15.79 44.70 -12.91
CA MET A 663 -15.46 44.90 -11.49
C MET A 663 -16.05 43.79 -10.62
N SER A 664 -17.29 43.35 -10.89
CA SER A 664 -17.88 42.23 -10.16
C SER A 664 -17.14 40.90 -10.40
N LEU A 665 -16.70 40.66 -11.63
CA LEU A 665 -15.89 39.49 -11.99
C LEU A 665 -14.53 39.52 -11.30
N PHE A 666 -13.88 40.68 -11.24
CA PHE A 666 -12.61 40.84 -10.53
C PHE A 666 -12.75 40.55 -9.02
N TYR A 667 -13.79 41.09 -8.36
CA TYR A 667 -14.01 40.80 -6.94
C TYR A 667 -14.36 39.34 -6.68
N SER A 668 -15.13 38.69 -7.58
CA SER A 668 -15.42 37.25 -7.49
C SER A 668 -14.14 36.43 -7.63
N ALA A 669 -13.35 36.68 -8.68
CA ALA A 669 -12.08 36.02 -8.92
C ALA A 669 -11.10 36.21 -7.76
N LEU A 670 -11.02 37.43 -7.20
CA LEU A 670 -10.17 37.72 -6.05
C LEU A 670 -10.63 36.97 -4.79
N SER A 671 -11.95 36.85 -4.58
CA SER A 671 -12.52 36.07 -3.48
C SER A 671 -12.23 34.57 -3.64
N GLU A 672 -12.33 34.03 -4.85
CA GLU A 672 -11.99 32.64 -5.17
C GLU A 672 -10.50 32.35 -4.95
N LEU A 673 -9.60 33.20 -5.45
CA LEU A 673 -8.15 33.06 -5.22
C LEU A 673 -7.77 33.16 -3.74
N LYS A 674 -8.50 33.96 -2.96
CA LYS A 674 -8.36 34.02 -1.51
C LYS A 674 -8.88 32.75 -0.84
N ALA A 675 -9.99 32.17 -1.31
CA ALA A 675 -10.53 30.90 -0.81
C ALA A 675 -9.59 29.72 -1.09
N PHE A 676 -8.95 29.69 -2.27
CA PHE A 676 -7.88 28.73 -2.58
C PHE A 676 -6.61 28.93 -1.75
N GLY A 677 -6.49 30.07 -1.06
CA GLY A 677 -5.33 30.41 -0.25
C GLY A 677 -4.11 30.86 -1.06
N VAL A 678 -4.28 31.19 -2.34
CA VAL A 678 -3.22 31.74 -3.23
C VAL A 678 -2.87 33.17 -2.82
N ILE A 679 -3.86 33.93 -2.35
CA ILE A 679 -3.72 35.34 -1.98
C ILE A 679 -4.07 35.56 -0.51
N LYS A 680 -3.29 36.39 0.19
CA LYS A 680 -3.60 36.87 1.54
C LYS A 680 -3.54 38.40 1.60
N ASN A 681 -4.37 39.00 2.45
CA ASN A 681 -4.27 40.44 2.71
C ASN A 681 -2.91 40.74 3.36
N SER A 682 -2.19 41.72 2.83
CA SER A 682 -0.92 42.15 3.42
C SER A 682 -1.17 42.83 4.76
N ARG A 683 -0.43 42.42 5.79
CA ARG A 683 -0.34 43.16 7.07
C ARG A 683 0.72 44.27 7.03
N LYS A 684 1.56 44.30 5.98
CA LYS A 684 2.71 45.23 5.87
C LYS A 684 2.37 46.54 5.15
N LYS A 685 1.44 46.50 4.19
CA LYS A 685 0.99 47.67 3.41
C LYS A 685 -0.52 47.59 3.19
N THR A 686 -1.19 48.72 3.36
CA THR A 686 -2.61 48.90 2.99
C THR A 686 -2.77 48.76 1.48
N ASP A 687 -3.91 48.22 1.03
CA ASP A 687 -4.26 48.03 -0.38
C ASP A 687 -3.31 47.14 -1.19
N HIS A 688 -2.54 46.29 -0.49
CA HIS A 688 -1.67 45.30 -1.10
C HIS A 688 -2.10 43.87 -0.75
N LEU A 689 -1.97 43.01 -1.74
CA LEU A 689 -2.10 41.58 -1.63
C LEU A 689 -0.71 40.97 -1.48
N ALA A 690 -0.56 40.03 -0.56
CA ALA A 690 0.65 39.23 -0.42
C ALA A 690 0.44 37.89 -1.12
N LYS A 691 1.39 37.52 -1.99
CA LYS A 691 1.46 36.18 -2.57
C LYS A 691 1.66 35.15 -1.46
N SER A 692 0.83 34.10 -1.43
CA SER A 692 1.15 32.92 -0.62
C SER A 692 2.17 32.05 -1.38
N ALA A 693 2.73 31.02 -0.74
CA ALA A 693 3.86 30.22 -1.24
C ALA A 693 3.61 29.40 -2.53
N TRP A 694 2.56 29.71 -3.28
CA TRP A 694 2.26 29.17 -4.61
C TRP A 694 3.13 29.91 -5.64
N MET A 695 4.41 29.55 -5.70
CA MET A 695 5.41 30.15 -6.60
C MET A 695 5.35 29.51 -8.00
N GLY A 696 4.17 29.44 -8.62
CA GLY A 696 3.99 28.82 -9.95
C GLY A 696 4.43 27.35 -10.01
N LEU A 697 4.33 26.78 -11.22
CA LEU A 697 4.86 25.46 -11.57
C LEU A 697 6.27 25.56 -12.16
#